data_AF-B1ZQ83-F1
#
_entry.id   AF-B1ZQ83-F1
#
_cell.length_a   1.000
_cell.length_b   1.000
_cell.length_c   1.000
_cell.angle_alpha   90.00
_cell.angle_beta   90.00
_cell.angle_gamma   90.00
#
_symmetry.space_group_name_H-M   'P 1'
#
loop_
_entity.id
_entity.type
_entity.pdbx_description
1 polymer ?
#
loop_
_entity_poly.entity_id
_entity_poly.type
_entity_poly.pdbx_seq_one_letter_code
_entity_poly.pdbx_strand_id
1 'polypeptide(L)'
;MISRGRRRFWILLVLVGVYAVLGYFVLPPIARTELQKRMAAQLGRTVSIGAVKIDPFAFSIALERVQIMNASGAEPFAGWRRLSVNFDPLASLRGEWVLGEITLEDFRGGVEIDEHGTPSFSDLLDRFGKTREPDAARPAEPRQRSRPWRISRLTVAGAQVDFVDRSRSEVFRTLLGPVNFTLVEFRTAGGHGAPYRFEARSESGEKLTWTGSLSARPLTSTGEWRLENVLLSKYAPYLDEQMNLLLTAGKLTLSGRYDVSFLPDDRRLQVTEGAAQLTNLKLVERATGQPLLELPTAELRGFSVDGLQRRVALGTLRLSGGRLAVRRDADGALNLASVLAPRSAGSSAGDATEPAHDQPIEVTATEFGVRDFVVQWHDGTTPRPVDIELTGVNATVKDVTSTRGATLPVEATFGLNPQGTARASGNVALAPFRLNLDLELAWMPLPPFSGYMERALPVRLARGTASLKGRVAVAPGPAGPDVSFTGGGRLEEVVFASALREEELGGFANLAANDVTVSSHPRVSVTMGAVNVSAPYTRLAVDQNGQLNFAQLTGAREPGAAVVAMPRAKPAPGTAPLDLTVGQLTIDGGELTFSDNSLQPAVEMVISQIGGSVQNVSSRNPARGEADLRAFVGGEGPVVVRGRFNPFAASPFADLAVEAKSIDLSPVSPYVAKYAGYELERGALFLETQAKLVEQRLDIRNKVTLEQFTLGRPTPSPDAVKLPVRLGVALLKDANGRIVLDVPVQGSLADPQFQVGRVVGQVLTGVLAKAATSPFSLIGSMFGGGGEELQYQDFAPGEATPTAASLKRLAVLQRAMAERPELRLRLEPSYDPGELYELKRRTLEEQIRRRVWEKLRAADATVPPIEELLISSSNRADAITQMFDERFGRPRAVRPEPVVPPPVGATAISPPEASAAAARTAPVVDEPAPAEPVADGTPAFPETQAAPAEAQREQHEKPGLIRRAWNMATLKGLRDRWWGEDEKPVPVARRPEPPPAPVVQPPQPQVAQTPPPAPVQAPPAAPSPAPLDVPLSEMEQRLIDTLDVGAKDLTQLAEARAERVKELLTKEGRVAPDRVQIAKIKDDASVAKGPRVTLHLD
;
A
#
# COMPACT_ATOMS: atom_id res chain seq x y z
N MET A 1 -116.94 72.40 -13.18
CA MET A 1 -116.22 71.78 -12.05
C MET A 1 -115.09 70.90 -12.59
N ILE A 2 -113.84 71.12 -12.21
CA ILE A 2 -112.74 70.21 -12.59
C ILE A 2 -112.71 69.04 -11.59
N SER A 3 -112.66 67.79 -12.09
CA SER A 3 -112.79 66.60 -11.25
C SER A 3 -111.65 66.48 -10.22
N ARG A 4 -111.96 65.89 -9.05
CA ARG A 4 -110.99 65.68 -7.96
C ARG A 4 -109.74 64.90 -8.42
N GLY A 5 -109.88 64.05 -9.45
CA GLY A 5 -108.77 63.34 -10.09
C GLY A 5 -107.77 64.26 -10.80
N ARG A 6 -108.21 65.23 -11.60
CA ARG A 6 -107.29 66.11 -12.36
C ARG A 6 -106.47 67.04 -11.46
N ARG A 7 -107.04 67.48 -10.32
CA ARG A 7 -106.29 68.22 -9.28
C ARG A 7 -105.27 67.32 -8.56
N ARG A 8 -105.63 66.06 -8.24
CA ARG A 8 -104.70 65.07 -7.67
C ARG A 8 -103.55 64.75 -8.62
N PHE A 9 -103.81 64.62 -9.92
CA PHE A 9 -102.78 64.40 -10.95
C PHE A 9 -101.73 65.53 -10.97
N TRP A 10 -102.17 66.80 -11.03
CA TRP A 10 -101.23 67.93 -11.02
C TRP A 10 -100.46 68.06 -9.70
N ILE A 11 -101.10 67.79 -8.55
CA ILE A 11 -100.40 67.76 -7.26
C ILE A 11 -99.35 66.63 -7.23
N LEU A 12 -99.67 65.44 -7.73
CA LEU A 12 -98.73 64.33 -7.82
C LEU A 12 -97.56 64.67 -8.76
N LEU A 13 -97.84 65.26 -9.93
CA LEU A 13 -96.83 65.65 -10.91
C LEU A 13 -95.89 66.73 -10.35
N VAL A 14 -96.42 67.72 -9.61
CA VAL A 14 -95.60 68.72 -8.90
C VAL A 14 -94.79 68.08 -7.77
N LEU A 15 -95.35 67.15 -6.99
CA LEU A 15 -94.61 66.43 -5.95
C LEU A 15 -93.48 65.56 -6.53
N VAL A 16 -93.72 64.86 -7.64
CA VAL A 16 -92.71 64.07 -8.36
C VAL A 16 -91.65 64.98 -8.99
N GLY A 17 -92.04 66.13 -9.55
CA GLY A 17 -91.10 67.13 -10.07
C GLY A 17 -90.22 67.75 -8.97
N VAL A 18 -90.80 68.13 -7.84
CA VAL A 18 -90.06 68.62 -6.66
C VAL A 18 -89.15 67.53 -6.10
N TYR A 19 -89.62 66.28 -6.01
CA TYR A 19 -88.81 65.14 -5.60
C TYR A 19 -87.61 64.89 -6.54
N ALA A 20 -87.82 64.97 -7.86
CA ALA A 20 -86.74 64.85 -8.84
C ALA A 20 -85.73 66.01 -8.73
N VAL A 21 -86.18 67.26 -8.59
CA VAL A 21 -85.30 68.43 -8.42
C VAL A 21 -84.50 68.34 -7.12
N LEU A 22 -85.15 67.96 -6.01
CA LEU A 22 -84.47 67.73 -4.73
C LEU A 22 -83.45 66.59 -4.84
N GLY A 23 -83.82 65.46 -5.45
CA GLY A 23 -82.97 64.27 -5.56
C GLY A 23 -81.76 64.42 -6.48
N TYR A 24 -81.93 65.02 -7.66
CA TYR A 24 -80.85 65.17 -8.66
C TYR A 24 -80.00 66.44 -8.48
N PHE A 25 -80.51 67.51 -7.88
CA PHE A 25 -79.78 68.81 -7.81
C PHE A 25 -79.47 69.30 -6.40
N VAL A 26 -80.37 69.12 -5.42
CA VAL A 26 -80.19 69.65 -4.05
C VAL A 26 -79.47 68.66 -3.14
N LEU A 27 -79.86 67.38 -3.19
CA LEU A 27 -79.32 66.33 -2.34
C LEU A 27 -77.84 65.99 -2.65
N PRO A 28 -77.36 65.92 -3.91
CA PRO A 28 -75.97 65.53 -4.20
C PRO A 28 -74.87 66.47 -3.65
N PRO A 29 -74.96 67.82 -3.71
CA PRO A 29 -73.94 68.69 -3.10
C PRO A 29 -73.96 68.65 -1.57
N ILE A 30 -75.14 68.47 -0.95
CA ILE A 30 -75.28 68.27 0.50
C ILE A 30 -74.62 66.94 0.89
N ALA A 31 -74.97 65.84 0.19
CA ALA A 31 -74.41 64.52 0.41
C ALA A 31 -72.90 64.50 0.21
N ARG A 32 -72.36 65.15 -0.84
CA ARG A 32 -70.91 65.30 -1.06
C ARG A 32 -70.21 65.92 0.15
N THR A 33 -70.74 67.03 0.65
CA THR A 33 -70.13 67.79 1.75
C THR A 33 -70.18 67.00 3.06
N GLU A 34 -71.35 66.43 3.37
CA GLU A 34 -71.56 65.71 4.63
C GLU A 34 -70.89 64.33 4.65
N LEU A 35 -70.84 63.61 3.52
CA LEU A 35 -70.05 62.37 3.38
C LEU A 35 -68.57 62.64 3.50
N GLN A 36 -68.02 63.66 2.81
CA GLN A 36 -66.60 64.00 2.91
C GLN A 36 -66.21 64.36 4.35
N LYS A 37 -67.04 65.15 5.04
CA LYS A 37 -66.86 65.52 6.46
C LYS A 37 -66.91 64.29 7.39
N ARG A 38 -67.89 63.40 7.21
CA ARG A 38 -68.04 62.19 8.04
C ARG A 38 -66.93 61.16 7.79
N MET A 39 -66.57 60.92 6.54
CA MET A 39 -65.48 60.00 6.18
C MET A 39 -64.14 60.49 6.73
N ALA A 40 -63.83 61.78 6.59
CA ALA A 40 -62.61 62.36 7.17
C ALA A 40 -62.59 62.27 8.70
N ALA A 41 -63.72 62.53 9.37
CA ALA A 41 -63.83 62.42 10.82
C ALA A 41 -63.73 60.96 11.34
N GLN A 42 -64.24 59.97 10.59
CA GLN A 42 -64.18 58.56 10.96
C GLN A 42 -62.80 57.93 10.67
N LEU A 43 -62.17 58.27 9.55
CA LEU A 43 -60.85 57.76 9.17
C LEU A 43 -59.71 58.51 9.87
N GLY A 44 -59.94 59.76 10.31
CA GLY A 44 -58.87 60.62 10.84
C GLY A 44 -57.86 61.07 9.79
N ARG A 45 -58.23 61.01 8.50
CA ARG A 45 -57.39 61.30 7.33
C ARG A 45 -58.11 62.23 6.36
N THR A 46 -57.37 62.97 5.55
CA THR A 46 -57.95 63.89 4.55
C THR A 46 -58.63 63.11 3.43
N VAL A 47 -59.94 63.30 3.27
CA VAL A 47 -60.76 62.73 2.19
C VAL A 47 -61.21 63.83 1.24
N SER A 48 -61.13 63.58 -0.07
CA SER A 48 -61.73 64.41 -1.11
C SER A 48 -62.69 63.59 -1.96
N ILE A 49 -63.87 64.15 -2.27
CA ILE A 49 -64.86 63.52 -3.15
C ILE A 49 -65.04 64.43 -4.37
N GLY A 50 -64.73 63.94 -5.58
CA GLY A 50 -64.80 64.72 -6.81
C GLY A 50 -66.24 65.05 -7.23
N ALA A 51 -67.14 64.07 -7.19
CA ALA A 51 -68.57 64.27 -7.38
C ALA A 51 -69.40 63.20 -6.64
N VAL A 52 -70.67 63.53 -6.38
CA VAL A 52 -71.69 62.57 -5.95
C VAL A 52 -72.84 62.67 -6.95
N LYS A 53 -73.36 61.52 -7.38
CA LYS A 53 -74.60 61.40 -8.18
C LYS A 53 -75.59 60.57 -7.38
N ILE A 54 -76.85 60.98 -7.36
CA ILE A 54 -77.95 60.25 -6.72
C ILE A 54 -79.04 60.11 -7.76
N ASP A 55 -79.53 58.90 -7.98
CA ASP A 55 -80.76 58.66 -8.70
C ASP A 55 -81.88 58.32 -7.69
N PRO A 56 -82.88 59.21 -7.52
CA PRO A 56 -83.95 59.02 -6.55
C PRO A 56 -85.01 58.00 -7.00
N PHE A 57 -85.10 57.68 -8.30
CA PHE A 57 -86.08 56.71 -8.82
C PHE A 57 -85.52 55.29 -8.88
N ALA A 58 -84.23 55.16 -9.22
CA ALA A 58 -83.47 53.91 -9.17
C ALA A 58 -82.81 53.65 -7.80
N PHE A 59 -83.09 54.48 -6.78
CA PHE A 59 -82.59 54.37 -5.40
C PHE A 59 -81.08 54.05 -5.34
N SER A 60 -80.29 54.78 -6.13
CA SER A 60 -78.85 54.54 -6.26
C SER A 60 -78.03 55.79 -5.94
N ILE A 61 -76.83 55.57 -5.39
CA ILE A 61 -75.83 56.61 -5.15
C ILE A 61 -74.50 56.20 -5.77
N ALA A 62 -73.82 57.14 -6.42
CA ALA A 62 -72.48 56.94 -6.95
C ALA A 62 -71.53 58.05 -6.45
N LEU A 63 -70.39 57.64 -5.92
CA LEU A 63 -69.28 58.50 -5.50
C LEU A 63 -68.19 58.42 -6.58
N GLU A 64 -67.83 59.55 -7.18
CA GLU A 64 -66.89 59.61 -8.31
C GLU A 64 -65.63 60.41 -7.96
N ARG A 65 -64.46 59.88 -8.35
CA ARG A 65 -63.12 60.42 -8.06
C ARG A 65 -62.94 60.69 -6.57
N VAL A 66 -62.97 59.63 -5.76
CA VAL A 66 -62.68 59.73 -4.32
C VAL A 66 -61.20 59.49 -4.09
N GLN A 67 -60.59 60.28 -3.21
CA GLN A 67 -59.22 60.10 -2.74
C GLN A 67 -59.15 60.27 -1.22
N ILE A 68 -58.26 59.51 -0.60
CA ILE A 68 -57.97 59.45 0.83
C ILE A 68 -56.46 59.55 0.95
N MET A 69 -55.95 60.58 1.63
CA MET A 69 -54.51 60.77 1.80
C MET A 69 -53.95 59.89 2.93
N ASN A 70 -52.63 59.70 2.94
CA ASN A 70 -51.91 59.12 4.06
C ASN A 70 -51.97 60.03 5.31
N ALA A 71 -51.49 59.53 6.46
CA ALA A 71 -51.58 60.25 7.73
C ALA A 71 -50.77 61.57 7.76
N SER A 72 -49.72 61.69 6.94
CA SER A 72 -48.95 62.94 6.76
C SER A 72 -49.57 63.92 5.77
N GLY A 73 -50.60 63.50 5.01
CA GLY A 73 -51.27 64.31 4.00
C GLY A 73 -50.48 64.55 2.71
N ALA A 74 -49.30 63.94 2.55
CA ALA A 74 -48.39 64.15 1.43
C ALA A 74 -48.74 63.31 0.19
N GLU A 75 -49.29 62.11 0.36
CA GLU A 75 -49.50 61.14 -0.73
C GLU A 75 -50.88 60.45 -0.63
N PRO A 76 -51.47 60.03 -1.78
CA PRO A 76 -52.75 59.31 -1.79
C PRO A 76 -52.59 57.88 -1.28
N PHE A 77 -53.18 57.57 -0.12
CA PHE A 77 -53.21 56.22 0.45
C PHE A 77 -54.22 55.31 -0.24
N ALA A 78 -55.42 55.82 -0.56
CA ALA A 78 -56.47 55.06 -1.22
C ALA A 78 -57.40 55.95 -2.05
N GLY A 79 -58.04 55.41 -3.08
CA GLY A 79 -59.00 56.13 -3.90
C GLY A 79 -59.67 55.25 -4.94
N TRP A 80 -60.62 55.79 -5.70
CA TRP A 80 -61.30 55.07 -6.78
C TRP A 80 -61.94 56.01 -7.80
N ARG A 81 -62.09 55.55 -9.05
CA ARG A 81 -62.79 56.32 -10.09
C ARG A 81 -64.29 56.40 -9.82
N ARG A 82 -64.93 55.29 -9.45
CA ARG A 82 -66.38 55.24 -9.19
C ARG A 82 -66.73 54.14 -8.19
N LEU A 83 -67.56 54.47 -7.20
CA LEU A 83 -68.24 53.51 -6.33
C LEU A 83 -69.74 53.76 -6.45
N SER A 84 -70.50 52.83 -7.02
CA SER A 84 -71.96 52.89 -7.08
C SER A 84 -72.62 51.83 -6.21
N VAL A 85 -73.68 52.21 -5.50
CA VAL A 85 -74.51 51.34 -4.66
C VAL A 85 -75.97 51.56 -5.05
N ASN A 86 -76.65 50.48 -5.45
CA ASN A 86 -78.09 50.45 -5.66
C ASN A 86 -78.80 49.74 -4.51
N PHE A 87 -79.81 50.39 -3.93
CA PHE A 87 -80.68 49.84 -2.90
C PHE A 87 -82.03 49.47 -3.52
N ASP A 88 -82.57 48.29 -3.20
CA ASP A 88 -83.90 47.88 -3.65
C ASP A 88 -84.90 48.01 -2.48
N PRO A 89 -85.65 49.13 -2.39
CA PRO A 89 -86.65 49.29 -1.33
C PRO A 89 -87.81 48.31 -1.45
N LEU A 90 -88.16 47.83 -2.65
CA LEU A 90 -89.32 46.97 -2.89
C LEU A 90 -89.05 45.52 -2.50
N ALA A 91 -87.86 45.00 -2.83
CA ALA A 91 -87.40 43.73 -2.29
C ALA A 91 -87.14 43.82 -0.79
N SER A 92 -86.70 44.98 -0.27
CA SER A 92 -86.45 45.18 1.17
C SER A 92 -87.71 45.14 2.05
N LEU A 93 -88.91 45.22 1.47
CA LEU A 93 -90.16 44.99 2.19
C LEU A 93 -90.33 43.53 2.65
N ARG A 94 -89.57 42.58 2.07
CA ARG A 94 -89.70 41.13 2.33
C ARG A 94 -88.97 40.62 3.58
N GLY A 95 -88.32 41.52 4.35
CA GLY A 95 -87.75 41.23 5.67
C GLY A 95 -86.21 41.34 5.76
N GLU A 96 -85.52 41.29 4.63
CA GLU A 96 -84.08 41.59 4.49
C GLU A 96 -83.89 43.04 4.00
N TRP A 97 -82.74 43.66 4.24
CA TRP A 97 -82.30 44.86 3.54
C TRP A 97 -81.56 44.45 2.26
N VAL A 98 -82.06 44.86 1.10
CA VAL A 98 -81.58 44.41 -0.21
C VAL A 98 -80.76 45.50 -0.90
N LEU A 99 -79.50 45.17 -1.19
CA LEU A 99 -78.66 45.87 -2.14
C LEU A 99 -78.69 45.09 -3.47
N GLY A 100 -79.04 45.76 -4.56
CA GLY A 100 -79.11 45.14 -5.88
C GLY A 100 -77.71 44.93 -6.43
N GLU A 101 -77.00 46.02 -6.68
CA GLU A 101 -75.62 46.01 -7.18
C GLU A 101 -74.72 46.99 -6.41
N ILE A 102 -73.49 46.55 -6.13
CA ILE A 102 -72.39 47.36 -5.58
C ILE A 102 -71.22 47.25 -6.57
N THR A 103 -70.81 48.35 -7.18
CA THR A 103 -69.72 48.35 -8.19
C THR A 103 -68.63 49.33 -7.79
N LEU A 104 -67.39 48.85 -7.67
CA LEU A 104 -66.19 49.64 -7.40
C LEU A 104 -65.25 49.56 -8.60
N GLU A 105 -65.08 50.67 -9.30
CA GLU A 105 -64.30 50.79 -10.53
C GLU A 105 -62.98 51.55 -10.29
N ASP A 106 -61.87 50.96 -10.73
CA ASP A 106 -60.50 51.50 -10.69
C ASP A 106 -60.11 51.99 -9.28
N PHE A 107 -60.27 51.13 -8.28
CA PHE A 107 -59.71 51.35 -6.95
C PHE A 107 -58.18 51.35 -7.01
N ARG A 108 -57.55 52.27 -6.26
CA ARG A 108 -56.10 52.32 -6.06
C ARG A 108 -55.81 52.41 -4.56
N GLY A 109 -54.88 51.62 -4.07
CA GLY A 109 -54.40 51.68 -2.68
C GLY A 109 -52.89 51.49 -2.59
N GLY A 110 -52.29 52.04 -1.54
CA GLY A 110 -50.90 51.80 -1.17
C GLY A 110 -50.80 51.16 0.21
N VAL A 111 -50.05 50.08 0.33
CA VAL A 111 -49.64 49.47 1.60
C VAL A 111 -48.13 49.61 1.71
N GLU A 112 -47.66 50.23 2.79
CA GLU A 112 -46.24 50.36 3.07
C GLU A 112 -45.95 49.81 4.46
N ILE A 113 -44.89 49.01 4.59
CA ILE A 113 -44.33 48.56 5.86
C ILE A 113 -43.03 49.33 6.08
N ASP A 114 -42.90 50.00 7.22
CA ASP A 114 -41.71 50.78 7.55
C ASP A 114 -40.53 49.93 8.06
N GLU A 115 -39.40 50.59 8.36
CA GLU A 115 -38.17 49.98 8.88
C GLU A 115 -38.36 49.36 10.29
N HIS A 116 -39.51 49.55 10.92
CA HIS A 116 -39.89 48.95 12.22
C HIS A 116 -40.96 47.86 12.07
N GLY A 117 -41.32 47.48 10.83
CA GLY A 117 -42.36 46.49 10.56
C GLY A 117 -43.79 47.02 10.74
N THR A 118 -43.98 48.33 10.93
CA THR A 118 -45.31 48.92 11.14
C THR A 118 -46.00 49.20 9.80
N PRO A 119 -47.23 48.72 9.57
CA PRO A 119 -47.95 49.00 8.33
C PRO A 119 -48.57 50.40 8.34
N SER A 120 -48.58 51.06 7.17
CA SER A 120 -49.07 52.44 6.93
C SER A 120 -50.59 52.64 7.07
N PHE A 121 -51.28 51.69 7.70
CA PHE A 121 -52.70 51.72 8.08
C PHE A 121 -52.95 51.33 9.56
N SER A 122 -51.89 51.20 10.38
CA SER A 122 -51.98 50.89 11.81
C SER A 122 -52.87 51.89 12.58
N ASP A 123 -52.79 53.18 12.27
CA ASP A 123 -53.66 54.25 12.78
C ASP A 123 -55.15 54.00 12.51
N LEU A 124 -55.50 53.38 11.37
CA LEU A 124 -56.88 52.99 11.05
C LEU A 124 -57.27 51.73 11.84
N LEU A 125 -56.36 50.77 11.95
CA LEU A 125 -56.59 49.53 12.69
C LEU A 125 -56.81 49.81 14.18
N ASP A 126 -56.06 50.73 14.80
CA ASP A 126 -56.26 51.17 16.18
C ASP A 126 -57.56 51.94 16.41
N ARG A 127 -58.02 52.71 15.40
CA ARG A 127 -59.29 53.46 15.46
C ARG A 127 -60.51 52.54 15.44
N PHE A 128 -60.47 51.48 14.63
CA PHE A 128 -61.60 50.53 14.48
C PHE A 128 -61.47 49.28 15.36
N GLY A 129 -60.24 48.88 15.70
CA GLY A 129 -59.91 47.68 16.49
C GLY A 129 -59.99 47.86 18.00
N LYS A 130 -60.18 49.10 18.49
CA LYS A 130 -60.59 49.40 19.88
C LYS A 130 -62.02 48.92 20.11
N THR A 131 -62.13 47.60 20.24
CA THR A 131 -63.28 46.89 20.79
C THR A 131 -63.65 47.58 22.10
N ARG A 132 -64.91 48.04 22.21
CA ARG A 132 -65.43 48.48 23.50
C ARG A 132 -65.31 47.30 24.46
N GLU A 133 -64.45 47.46 25.46
CA GLU A 133 -64.38 46.58 26.61
C GLU A 133 -65.82 46.36 27.13
N PRO A 134 -66.27 45.12 27.29
CA PRO A 134 -67.67 44.84 27.56
C PRO A 134 -68.02 45.32 28.98
N ASP A 135 -68.62 46.50 29.03
CA ASP A 135 -69.05 47.25 30.21
C ASP A 135 -69.83 46.35 31.18
N ALA A 136 -69.12 45.72 32.13
CA ALA A 136 -69.56 44.53 32.87
C ALA A 136 -70.67 44.81 33.90
N ALA A 137 -71.18 46.05 33.91
CA ALA A 137 -72.18 46.58 34.83
C ALA A 137 -73.51 46.96 34.13
N ARG A 138 -73.77 46.52 32.88
CA ARG A 138 -75.10 46.62 32.26
C ARG A 138 -75.78 45.25 32.14
N PRO A 139 -77.03 45.10 32.62
CA PRO A 139 -77.81 43.90 32.34
C PRO A 139 -78.08 43.81 30.83
N ALA A 140 -78.10 42.58 30.31
CA ALA A 140 -78.26 42.33 28.87
C ALA A 140 -79.70 42.61 28.42
N GLU A 141 -79.98 43.82 27.95
CA GLU A 141 -81.17 44.11 27.15
C GLU A 141 -81.26 43.13 25.98
N PRO A 142 -82.48 42.66 25.60
CA PRO A 142 -82.65 41.70 24.52
C PRO A 142 -82.22 42.33 23.19
N ARG A 143 -80.99 42.01 22.75
CA ARG A 143 -80.39 42.50 21.50
C ARG A 143 -81.38 42.35 20.34
N GLN A 144 -81.95 43.49 19.94
CA GLN A 144 -83.01 43.57 18.94
C GLN A 144 -82.52 42.90 17.64
N ARG A 145 -83.26 41.90 17.15
CA ARG A 145 -82.88 41.14 15.95
C ARG A 145 -82.81 42.09 14.75
N SER A 146 -81.60 42.50 14.38
CA SER A 146 -81.36 43.30 13.18
C SER A 146 -81.79 42.51 11.94
N ARG A 147 -82.47 43.19 11.00
CA ARG A 147 -82.85 42.59 9.71
C ARG A 147 -81.58 42.13 8.97
N PRO A 148 -81.59 40.95 8.31
CA PRO A 148 -80.47 40.52 7.49
C PRO A 148 -80.19 41.51 6.36
N TRP A 149 -78.97 41.52 5.86
CA TRP A 149 -78.63 42.17 4.59
C TRP A 149 -78.48 41.11 3.50
N ARG A 150 -78.94 41.44 2.29
CA ARG A 150 -78.70 40.68 1.06
C ARG A 150 -78.04 41.58 0.03
N ILE A 151 -76.95 41.10 -0.56
CA ILE A 151 -76.22 41.76 -1.64
C ILE A 151 -76.36 40.87 -2.88
N SER A 152 -77.15 41.30 -3.85
CA SER A 152 -77.46 40.47 -5.03
C SER A 152 -76.23 40.35 -5.94
N ARG A 153 -75.48 41.45 -6.12
CA ARG A 153 -74.14 41.46 -6.71
C ARG A 153 -73.24 42.51 -6.05
N LEU A 154 -71.97 42.14 -5.84
CA LEU A 154 -70.86 43.07 -5.59
C LEU A 154 -69.76 42.76 -6.61
N THR A 155 -69.26 43.79 -7.29
CA THR A 155 -68.15 43.69 -8.26
C THR A 155 -67.11 44.77 -7.99
N VAL A 156 -65.84 44.36 -7.94
CA VAL A 156 -64.67 45.26 -8.00
C VAL A 156 -63.97 45.01 -9.33
N ALA A 157 -63.69 46.06 -10.09
CA ALA A 157 -63.09 45.96 -11.42
C ALA A 157 -61.89 46.90 -11.57
N GLY A 158 -60.79 46.41 -12.15
CA GLY A 158 -59.61 47.22 -12.47
C GLY A 158 -58.83 47.73 -11.26
N ALA A 159 -58.99 47.13 -10.08
CA ALA A 159 -58.33 47.62 -8.86
C ALA A 159 -56.81 47.39 -8.90
N GLN A 160 -56.05 48.25 -8.23
CA GLN A 160 -54.58 48.20 -8.16
C GLN A 160 -54.13 48.46 -6.72
N VAL A 161 -53.17 47.68 -6.22
CA VAL A 161 -52.56 47.87 -4.90
C VAL A 161 -51.04 47.88 -5.04
N ASP A 162 -50.42 48.99 -4.67
CA ASP A 162 -48.96 49.09 -4.50
C ASP A 162 -48.59 48.56 -3.11
N PHE A 163 -47.56 47.73 -3.03
CA PHE A 163 -47.04 47.17 -1.79
C PHE A 163 -45.52 47.42 -1.71
N VAL A 164 -45.09 48.11 -0.65
CA VAL A 164 -43.69 48.42 -0.34
C VAL A 164 -43.36 47.88 1.04
N ASP A 165 -42.24 47.18 1.19
CA ASP A 165 -41.75 46.71 2.49
C ASP A 165 -40.29 47.14 2.70
N ARG A 166 -40.09 47.96 3.74
CA ARG A 166 -38.78 48.48 4.17
C ARG A 166 -38.25 47.78 5.43
N SER A 167 -38.94 46.76 5.96
CA SER A 167 -38.51 45.98 7.13
C SER A 167 -37.39 44.96 6.83
N ARG A 168 -36.85 44.97 5.61
CA ARG A 168 -35.87 44.01 5.08
C ARG A 168 -34.57 44.69 4.70
N SER A 169 -33.50 43.91 4.68
CA SER A 169 -32.17 44.34 4.23
C SER A 169 -32.15 44.90 2.78
N GLU A 170 -33.09 44.50 1.93
CA GLU A 170 -33.39 45.16 0.64
C GLU A 170 -34.89 45.53 0.55
N VAL A 171 -35.20 46.74 0.08
CA VAL A 171 -36.60 47.23 -0.01
C VAL A 171 -37.38 46.46 -1.08
N PHE A 172 -38.31 45.62 -0.65
CA PHE A 172 -39.21 44.88 -1.54
C PHE A 172 -40.35 45.78 -2.06
N ARG A 173 -40.71 45.63 -3.33
CA ARG A 173 -41.85 46.33 -3.97
C ARG A 173 -42.61 45.42 -4.94
N THR A 174 -43.94 45.55 -4.99
CA THR A 174 -44.78 44.89 -6.01
C THR A 174 -46.09 45.67 -6.22
N LEU A 175 -46.59 45.67 -7.46
CA LEU A 175 -47.85 46.27 -7.86
C LEU A 175 -48.84 45.17 -8.24
N LEU A 176 -49.82 44.91 -7.36
CA LEU A 176 -50.89 43.95 -7.57
C LEU A 176 -52.04 44.62 -8.36
N GLY A 177 -52.09 44.42 -9.67
CA GLY A 177 -53.16 44.88 -10.54
C GLY A 177 -53.08 44.36 -11.99
N PRO A 178 -54.21 44.27 -12.72
CA PRO A 178 -55.57 44.55 -12.26
C PRO A 178 -56.12 43.43 -11.35
N VAL A 179 -56.78 43.84 -10.27
CA VAL A 179 -57.53 42.99 -9.35
C VAL A 179 -59.01 43.12 -9.68
N ASN A 180 -59.66 41.98 -9.88
CA ASN A 180 -61.09 41.88 -10.13
C ASN A 180 -61.71 40.94 -9.09
N PHE A 181 -62.80 41.37 -8.46
CA PHE A 181 -63.56 40.57 -7.51
C PHE A 181 -65.04 40.58 -7.89
N THR A 182 -65.75 39.48 -7.67
CA THR A 182 -67.20 39.42 -7.80
C THR A 182 -67.78 38.44 -6.78
N LEU A 183 -68.87 38.84 -6.13
CA LEU A 183 -69.62 38.09 -5.12
C LEU A 183 -71.13 38.21 -5.44
N VAL A 184 -71.88 37.12 -5.37
CA VAL A 184 -73.29 37.04 -5.82
C VAL A 184 -74.19 36.44 -4.73
N GLU A 185 -75.38 37.00 -4.54
CA GLU A 185 -76.43 36.55 -3.60
C GLU A 185 -75.99 36.38 -2.11
N PHE A 186 -75.00 37.17 -1.67
CA PHE A 186 -74.51 37.14 -0.29
C PHE A 186 -75.57 37.59 0.72
N ARG A 187 -75.83 36.76 1.74
CA ARG A 187 -76.76 37.06 2.84
C ARG A 187 -76.05 37.01 4.19
N THR A 188 -76.38 37.94 5.09
CA THR A 188 -75.89 37.92 6.48
C THR A 188 -76.70 36.99 7.40
N ALA A 189 -77.62 36.19 6.85
CA ALA A 189 -78.40 35.19 7.55
C ALA A 189 -78.71 34.01 6.62
N GLY A 190 -78.77 32.79 7.19
CA GLY A 190 -78.90 31.55 6.44
C GLY A 190 -77.56 31.00 5.95
N GLY A 191 -77.48 29.67 5.83
CA GLY A 191 -76.30 28.94 5.36
C GLY A 191 -76.24 28.76 3.84
N HIS A 192 -76.97 29.57 3.06
CA HIS A 192 -76.86 29.54 1.60
C HIS A 192 -75.52 30.17 1.19
N GLY A 193 -74.65 29.35 0.61
CA GLY A 193 -73.35 29.77 0.12
C GLY A 193 -73.46 30.77 -1.03
N ALA A 194 -72.73 31.88 -0.91
CA ALA A 194 -72.65 32.95 -1.89
C ALA A 194 -71.39 32.77 -2.75
N PRO A 195 -71.53 32.44 -4.05
CA PRO A 195 -70.37 32.20 -4.90
C PRO A 195 -69.58 33.49 -5.15
N TYR A 196 -68.26 33.35 -5.16
CA TYR A 196 -67.34 34.44 -5.46
C TYR A 196 -66.19 34.04 -6.38
N ARG A 197 -65.64 35.03 -7.08
CA ARG A 197 -64.41 34.94 -7.89
C ARG A 197 -63.52 36.13 -7.60
N PHE A 198 -62.25 35.86 -7.38
CA PHE A 198 -61.15 36.81 -7.30
C PHE A 198 -60.12 36.45 -8.37
N GLU A 199 -59.65 37.43 -9.15
CA GLU A 199 -58.50 37.30 -10.03
C GLU A 199 -57.61 38.54 -9.88
N ALA A 200 -56.32 38.32 -9.61
CA ALA A 200 -55.31 39.36 -9.48
C ALA A 200 -54.04 38.98 -10.25
N ARG A 201 -53.26 39.99 -10.65
CA ARG A 201 -51.96 39.82 -11.31
C ARG A 201 -50.93 40.78 -10.73
N SER A 202 -49.64 40.49 -10.88
CA SER A 202 -48.55 41.38 -10.48
C SER A 202 -47.77 41.92 -11.69
N GLU A 203 -46.86 42.88 -11.44
CA GLU A 203 -45.96 43.42 -12.45
C GLU A 203 -44.95 42.39 -13.01
N SER A 204 -44.56 41.38 -12.23
CA SER A 204 -43.71 40.25 -12.66
C SER A 204 -44.48 39.16 -13.41
N GLY A 205 -45.79 39.30 -13.56
CA GLY A 205 -46.64 38.34 -14.27
C GLY A 205 -47.12 37.16 -13.43
N GLU A 206 -47.07 37.26 -12.09
CA GLU A 206 -47.84 36.33 -11.25
C GLU A 206 -49.34 36.46 -11.55
N LYS A 207 -50.09 35.37 -11.39
CA LYS A 207 -51.55 35.36 -11.49
C LYS A 207 -52.17 34.56 -10.35
N LEU A 208 -52.93 35.22 -9.49
CA LEU A 208 -53.75 34.59 -8.46
C LEU A 208 -55.20 34.50 -8.93
N THR A 209 -55.75 33.29 -8.99
CA THR A 209 -57.17 33.02 -9.18
C THR A 209 -57.70 32.32 -7.93
N TRP A 210 -58.80 32.81 -7.35
CA TRP A 210 -59.42 32.21 -6.17
C TRP A 210 -60.94 32.24 -6.35
N THR A 211 -61.55 31.06 -6.31
CA THR A 211 -62.98 30.84 -6.58
C THR A 211 -63.58 29.96 -5.51
N GLY A 212 -64.75 30.33 -5.01
CA GLY A 212 -65.35 29.61 -3.90
C GLY A 212 -66.75 30.09 -3.55
N SER A 213 -67.18 29.68 -2.36
CA SER A 213 -68.46 30.02 -1.76
C SER A 213 -68.22 30.53 -0.33
N LEU A 214 -68.96 31.57 0.06
CA LEU A 214 -68.89 32.19 1.38
C LEU A 214 -70.29 32.20 2.01
N SER A 215 -70.43 31.75 3.25
CA SER A 215 -71.66 31.94 4.04
C SER A 215 -71.36 32.65 5.36
N ALA A 216 -72.32 33.43 5.87
CA ALA A 216 -72.11 34.32 7.01
C ALA A 216 -72.65 33.77 8.34
N ARG A 217 -73.65 32.87 8.30
CA ARG A 217 -74.23 32.19 9.47
C ARG A 217 -74.63 30.75 9.11
N PRO A 218 -73.78 29.75 9.39
CA PRO A 218 -72.45 29.85 10.01
C PRO A 218 -71.42 30.62 9.17
N LEU A 219 -70.32 31.08 9.78
CA LEU A 219 -69.21 31.67 9.03
C LEU A 219 -68.35 30.53 8.47
N THR A 220 -68.55 30.21 7.19
CA THR A 220 -67.83 29.16 6.47
C THR A 220 -67.43 29.63 5.08
N SER A 221 -66.32 29.12 4.57
CA SER A 221 -65.93 29.30 3.17
C SER A 221 -65.20 28.09 2.63
N THR A 222 -65.57 27.69 1.40
CA THR A 222 -64.97 26.55 0.69
C THR A 222 -64.71 26.92 -0.76
N GLY A 223 -63.69 26.31 -1.38
CA GLY A 223 -63.37 26.57 -2.78
C GLY A 223 -61.98 26.12 -3.19
N GLU A 224 -61.47 26.73 -4.26
CA GLU A 224 -60.18 26.43 -4.86
C GLU A 224 -59.38 27.70 -5.17
N TRP A 225 -58.07 27.60 -5.06
CA TRP A 225 -57.13 28.68 -5.31
C TRP A 225 -55.99 28.19 -6.20
N ARG A 226 -55.47 29.09 -7.04
CA ARG A 226 -54.38 28.82 -7.97
C ARG A 226 -53.53 30.07 -8.17
N LEU A 227 -52.24 29.96 -7.87
CA LEU A 227 -51.23 31.01 -7.95
C LEU A 227 -50.17 30.57 -8.97
N GLU A 228 -50.08 31.26 -10.09
CA GLU A 228 -49.27 30.87 -11.25
C GLU A 228 -48.08 31.82 -11.43
N ASN A 229 -46.94 31.27 -11.87
CA ASN A 229 -45.72 32.01 -12.27
C ASN A 229 -45.01 32.84 -11.19
N VAL A 230 -45.08 32.48 -9.91
CA VAL A 230 -44.36 33.17 -8.81
C VAL A 230 -42.85 33.16 -9.07
N LEU A 231 -42.28 34.33 -9.36
CA LEU A 231 -40.85 34.46 -9.65
C LEU A 231 -40.06 34.49 -8.33
N LEU A 232 -39.51 33.35 -7.90
CA LEU A 232 -38.92 33.23 -6.57
C LEU A 232 -37.77 34.22 -6.30
N SER A 233 -36.99 34.60 -7.32
CA SER A 233 -35.90 35.57 -7.17
C SER A 233 -36.38 37.00 -6.88
N LYS A 234 -37.64 37.36 -7.21
CA LYS A 234 -38.27 38.62 -6.76
C LYS A 234 -38.48 38.65 -5.23
N TYR A 235 -38.64 37.47 -4.61
CA TYR A 235 -38.89 37.32 -3.18
C TYR A 235 -37.63 36.97 -2.37
N ALA A 236 -36.44 37.04 -2.98
CA ALA A 236 -35.16 36.78 -2.31
C ALA A 236 -34.95 37.58 -1.01
N PRO A 237 -35.36 38.87 -0.89
CA PRO A 237 -35.25 39.62 0.38
C PRO A 237 -36.01 39.02 1.58
N TYR A 238 -36.93 38.07 1.36
CA TYR A 238 -37.63 37.32 2.42
C TYR A 238 -37.00 35.94 2.74
N LEU A 239 -36.03 35.50 1.94
CA LEU A 239 -35.41 34.16 2.02
C LEU A 239 -33.92 34.24 2.40
N ASP A 240 -33.24 35.29 1.94
CA ASP A 240 -31.79 35.46 2.00
C ASP A 240 -31.22 35.53 3.43
N GLU A 241 -31.98 36.10 4.38
CA GLU A 241 -31.52 36.35 5.75
C GLU A 241 -31.33 35.06 6.57
N GLN A 242 -31.98 33.95 6.17
CA GLN A 242 -31.95 32.67 6.87
C GLN A 242 -31.01 31.63 6.22
N MET A 243 -30.47 31.88 5.02
CA MET A 243 -29.80 30.85 4.21
C MET A 243 -28.36 31.21 3.83
N ASN A 244 -27.49 30.19 3.74
CA ASN A 244 -26.14 30.32 3.19
C ASN A 244 -26.08 30.12 1.64
N LEU A 245 -27.25 30.22 0.99
CA LEU A 245 -27.45 30.13 -0.45
C LEU A 245 -28.02 31.43 -1.01
N LEU A 246 -27.83 31.65 -2.30
CA LEU A 246 -28.52 32.67 -3.10
C LEU A 246 -29.45 31.98 -4.09
N LEU A 247 -30.73 32.39 -4.13
CA LEU A 247 -31.69 31.91 -5.12
C LEU A 247 -31.70 32.85 -6.32
N THR A 248 -31.08 32.42 -7.42
CA THR A 248 -30.88 33.27 -8.61
C THR A 248 -31.99 33.11 -9.65
N ALA A 249 -32.65 31.95 -9.69
CA ALA A 249 -33.82 31.71 -10.53
C ALA A 249 -34.78 30.70 -9.90
N GLY A 250 -36.05 30.77 -10.29
CA GLY A 250 -37.08 29.79 -9.98
C GLY A 250 -38.48 30.35 -10.27
N LYS A 251 -39.35 29.54 -10.86
CA LYS A 251 -40.78 29.87 -11.04
C LYS A 251 -41.65 28.83 -10.35
N LEU A 252 -42.41 29.25 -9.35
CA LEU A 252 -43.32 28.41 -8.57
C LEU A 252 -44.78 28.65 -9.02
N THR A 253 -45.50 27.56 -9.24
CA THR A 253 -46.96 27.52 -9.40
C THR A 253 -47.54 26.65 -8.30
N LEU A 254 -48.60 27.14 -7.65
CA LEU A 254 -49.29 26.48 -6.56
C LEU A 254 -50.79 26.42 -6.84
N SER A 255 -51.46 25.37 -6.39
CA SER A 255 -52.93 25.32 -6.33
C SER A 255 -53.41 24.35 -5.27
N GLY A 256 -54.65 24.51 -4.81
CA GLY A 256 -55.30 23.56 -3.93
C GLY A 256 -56.76 23.90 -3.68
N ARG A 257 -57.46 23.01 -2.99
CA ARG A 257 -58.78 23.26 -2.40
C ARG A 257 -58.63 23.65 -0.94
N TYR A 258 -59.58 24.41 -0.43
CA TYR A 258 -59.62 24.83 0.96
C TYR A 258 -61.03 24.68 1.55
N ASP A 259 -61.09 24.33 2.83
CA ASP A 259 -62.30 24.35 3.65
C ASP A 259 -61.99 25.04 4.98
N VAL A 260 -62.72 26.12 5.25
CA VAL A 260 -62.64 26.88 6.50
C VAL A 260 -64.02 27.02 7.12
N SER A 261 -64.13 26.59 8.37
CA SER A 261 -65.32 26.73 9.20
C SER A 261 -64.95 27.27 10.58
N PHE A 262 -65.64 28.33 10.99
CA PHE A 262 -65.50 28.95 12.32
C PHE A 262 -66.66 28.57 13.27
N LEU A 263 -67.39 27.49 12.98
CA LEU A 263 -68.37 26.92 13.90
C LEU A 263 -67.69 26.51 15.23
N PRO A 264 -68.29 26.76 16.40
CA PRO A 264 -67.72 26.33 17.68
C PRO A 264 -67.45 24.82 17.74
N ASP A 265 -68.39 24.02 17.22
CA ASP A 265 -68.39 22.55 17.28
C ASP A 265 -67.85 21.88 16.00
N ASP A 266 -67.62 22.66 14.94
CA ASP A 266 -67.08 22.22 13.64
C ASP A 266 -66.03 23.24 13.15
N ARG A 267 -64.96 23.38 13.93
CA ARG A 267 -63.80 24.19 13.50
C ARG A 267 -63.01 23.40 12.46
N ARG A 268 -62.84 23.97 11.27
CA ARG A 268 -61.99 23.41 10.22
C ARG A 268 -61.13 24.50 9.59
N LEU A 269 -59.88 24.15 9.31
CA LEU A 269 -58.90 24.96 8.57
C LEU A 269 -58.02 23.98 7.80
N GLN A 270 -58.53 23.53 6.65
CA GLN A 270 -57.94 22.45 5.86
C GLN A 270 -57.62 22.92 4.44
N VAL A 271 -56.49 22.48 3.92
CA VAL A 271 -56.12 22.53 2.50
C VAL A 271 -55.99 21.09 2.00
N THR A 272 -56.61 20.80 0.86
CA THR A 272 -56.67 19.45 0.25
C THR A 272 -56.40 19.52 -1.25
N GLU A 273 -56.07 18.38 -1.87
CA GLU A 273 -55.74 18.29 -3.30
C GLU A 273 -54.65 19.28 -3.75
N GLY A 274 -53.73 19.63 -2.85
CA GLY A 274 -52.69 20.60 -3.09
C GLY A 274 -51.67 20.12 -4.12
N ALA A 275 -51.26 21.01 -5.02
CA ALA A 275 -50.18 20.78 -5.97
C ALA A 275 -49.22 21.97 -6.00
N ALA A 276 -47.93 21.69 -6.08
CA ALA A 276 -46.87 22.68 -6.28
C ALA A 276 -45.97 22.23 -7.44
N GLN A 277 -45.67 23.15 -8.35
CA GLN A 277 -44.72 22.92 -9.44
C GLN A 277 -43.68 24.04 -9.44
N LEU A 278 -42.43 23.68 -9.25
CA LEU A 278 -41.28 24.58 -9.32
C LEU A 278 -40.49 24.28 -10.59
N THR A 279 -40.14 25.31 -11.35
CA THR A 279 -39.43 25.19 -12.63
C THR A 279 -38.21 26.11 -12.70
N ASN A 280 -37.14 25.65 -13.34
CA ASN A 280 -35.86 26.36 -13.50
C ASN A 280 -35.34 26.98 -12.18
N LEU A 281 -35.31 26.19 -11.11
CA LEU A 281 -34.67 26.59 -9.85
C LEU A 281 -33.16 26.61 -10.05
N LYS A 282 -32.50 27.69 -9.63
CA LYS A 282 -31.04 27.79 -9.57
C LYS A 282 -30.61 28.34 -8.21
N LEU A 283 -29.75 27.59 -7.53
CA LEU A 283 -29.15 27.92 -6.23
C LEU A 283 -27.63 27.96 -6.36
N VAL A 284 -27.01 29.01 -5.83
CA VAL A 284 -25.55 29.16 -5.78
C VAL A 284 -25.07 29.33 -4.33
N GLU A 285 -23.84 28.89 -4.05
CA GLU A 285 -23.16 29.09 -2.76
C GLU A 285 -22.97 30.60 -2.47
N ARG A 286 -23.54 31.15 -1.38
CA ARG A 286 -23.43 32.60 -1.09
C ARG A 286 -21.98 33.06 -0.86
N ALA A 287 -21.11 32.17 -0.37
CA ALA A 287 -19.72 32.48 -0.06
C ALA A 287 -18.76 32.48 -1.26
N THR A 288 -19.10 31.76 -2.34
CA THR A 288 -18.19 31.52 -3.49
C THR A 288 -18.79 31.90 -4.84
N GLY A 289 -20.11 32.09 -4.92
CA GLY A 289 -20.85 32.29 -6.17
C GLY A 289 -21.00 31.04 -7.03
N GLN A 290 -20.47 29.88 -6.59
CA GLN A 290 -20.46 28.65 -7.39
C GLN A 290 -21.86 28.02 -7.51
N PRO A 291 -22.25 27.47 -8.67
CA PRO A 291 -23.48 26.71 -8.82
C PRO A 291 -23.52 25.50 -7.90
N LEU A 292 -24.57 25.38 -7.08
CA LEU A 292 -24.79 24.23 -6.20
C LEU A 292 -25.84 23.28 -6.77
N LEU A 293 -27.02 23.82 -7.09
CA LEU A 293 -28.16 23.05 -7.59
C LEU A 293 -28.83 23.79 -8.74
N GLU A 294 -28.86 23.15 -9.90
CA GLU A 294 -29.79 23.50 -10.97
C GLU A 294 -30.88 22.44 -11.05
N LEU A 295 -32.16 22.83 -11.01
CA LEU A 295 -33.28 21.90 -11.01
C LEU A 295 -34.36 22.36 -12.02
N PRO A 296 -34.42 21.73 -13.21
CA PRO A 296 -35.37 22.09 -14.26
C PRO A 296 -36.83 21.99 -13.82
N THR A 297 -37.18 20.92 -13.09
CA THR A 297 -38.54 20.70 -12.55
C THR A 297 -38.52 19.99 -11.20
N ALA A 298 -39.32 20.51 -10.26
CA ALA A 298 -39.83 19.76 -9.10
C ALA A 298 -41.36 19.82 -9.09
N GLU A 299 -42.01 18.72 -8.77
CA GLU A 299 -43.47 18.61 -8.73
C GLU A 299 -43.91 17.86 -7.47
N LEU A 300 -44.71 18.54 -6.65
CA LEU A 300 -45.44 17.99 -5.50
C LEU A 300 -46.92 17.86 -5.87
N ARG A 301 -47.49 16.66 -5.76
CA ARG A 301 -48.92 16.40 -5.97
C ARG A 301 -49.58 15.83 -4.72
N GLY A 302 -50.82 16.22 -4.48
CA GLY A 302 -51.66 15.65 -3.41
C GLY A 302 -51.25 16.05 -2.01
N PHE A 303 -50.67 17.24 -1.81
CA PHE A 303 -50.41 17.73 -0.45
C PHE A 303 -51.71 18.14 0.25
N SER A 304 -51.75 17.96 1.57
CA SER A 304 -52.80 18.47 2.44
C SER A 304 -52.22 19.01 3.75
N VAL A 305 -52.90 20.01 4.30
CA VAL A 305 -52.53 20.68 5.54
C VAL A 305 -53.76 20.80 6.40
N ASP A 306 -53.71 20.28 7.63
CA ASP A 306 -54.70 20.59 8.66
C ASP A 306 -54.06 21.56 9.68
N GLY A 307 -54.51 22.81 9.63
CA GLY A 307 -53.99 23.89 10.47
C GLY A 307 -54.42 23.82 11.94
N LEU A 308 -55.39 22.97 12.28
CA LEU A 308 -55.84 22.75 13.66
C LEU A 308 -55.12 21.55 14.28
N GLN A 309 -54.91 20.48 13.51
CA GLN A 309 -54.15 19.29 13.91
C GLN A 309 -52.64 19.46 13.76
N ARG A 310 -52.16 20.58 13.18
CA ARG A 310 -50.74 20.85 12.85
C ARG A 310 -50.08 19.75 12.01
N ARG A 311 -50.84 19.13 11.10
CA ARG A 311 -50.40 18.00 10.28
C ARG A 311 -50.17 18.41 8.84
N VAL A 312 -49.04 18.00 8.27
CA VAL A 312 -48.70 18.20 6.85
C VAL A 312 -48.47 16.85 6.20
N ALA A 313 -49.40 16.45 5.34
CA ALA A 313 -49.23 15.26 4.51
C ALA A 313 -48.84 15.71 3.10
N LEU A 314 -47.72 15.20 2.60
CA LEU A 314 -47.27 15.35 1.23
C LEU A 314 -47.69 14.07 0.46
N GLY A 315 -48.17 14.21 -0.77
CA GLY A 315 -48.44 13.04 -1.60
C GLY A 315 -47.14 12.56 -2.26
N THR A 316 -46.98 12.90 -3.54
CA THR A 316 -45.79 12.54 -4.32
C THR A 316 -44.98 13.78 -4.65
N LEU A 317 -43.72 13.82 -4.21
CA LEU A 317 -42.72 14.82 -4.60
C LEU A 317 -41.72 14.20 -5.58
N ARG A 318 -41.63 14.73 -6.80
CA ARG A 318 -40.67 14.29 -7.83
C ARG A 318 -39.79 15.43 -8.29
N LEU A 319 -38.48 15.20 -8.28
CA LEU A 319 -37.45 16.08 -8.82
C LEU A 319 -36.92 15.45 -10.11
N SER A 320 -36.79 16.21 -11.21
CA SER A 320 -36.32 15.65 -12.50
C SER A 320 -35.30 16.53 -13.20
N GLY A 321 -34.25 15.90 -13.75
CA GLY A 321 -33.22 16.53 -14.59
C GLY A 321 -32.22 17.43 -13.85
N GLY A 322 -32.10 17.29 -12.53
CA GLY A 322 -31.28 18.19 -11.70
C GLY A 322 -29.77 17.95 -11.84
N ARG A 323 -28.97 19.01 -11.67
CA ARG A 323 -27.51 18.93 -11.52
C ARG A 323 -27.12 19.41 -10.11
N LEU A 324 -26.39 18.58 -9.38
CA LEU A 324 -25.90 18.87 -8.02
C LEU A 324 -24.37 18.83 -7.97
N ALA A 325 -23.74 19.88 -7.44
CA ALA A 325 -22.29 19.95 -7.22
C ALA A 325 -21.92 19.67 -5.75
N VAL A 326 -21.19 18.59 -5.51
CA VAL A 326 -20.70 18.20 -4.18
C VAL A 326 -19.18 18.28 -4.19
N ARG A 327 -18.64 19.22 -3.42
CA ARG A 327 -17.20 19.48 -3.35
C ARG A 327 -16.70 19.20 -1.95
N ARG A 328 -15.62 18.42 -1.86
CA ARG A 328 -14.79 18.31 -0.68
C ARG A 328 -13.50 19.09 -0.91
N ASP A 329 -13.36 20.17 -0.16
CA ASP A 329 -12.22 21.07 -0.25
C ASP A 329 -10.96 20.44 0.38
N ALA A 330 -9.77 21.01 0.10
CA ALA A 330 -8.48 20.39 0.45
C ALA A 330 -8.20 20.30 1.97
N ASP A 331 -8.92 21.07 2.79
CA ASP A 331 -8.94 20.96 4.25
C ASP A 331 -9.80 19.78 4.77
N GLY A 332 -10.59 19.16 3.88
CA GLY A 332 -11.51 18.08 4.16
C GLY A 332 -12.95 18.50 4.40
N ALA A 333 -13.26 19.79 4.38
CA ALA A 333 -14.62 20.32 4.51
C ALA A 333 -15.48 19.97 3.30
N LEU A 334 -16.80 19.84 3.50
CA LEU A 334 -17.78 19.64 2.43
C LEU A 334 -18.57 20.93 2.20
N ASN A 335 -18.72 21.34 0.95
CA ASN A 335 -19.50 22.53 0.60
C ASN A 335 -20.96 22.46 1.11
N LEU A 336 -21.56 21.27 1.07
CA LEU A 336 -22.89 21.02 1.64
C LEU A 336 -22.98 21.33 3.14
N ALA A 337 -21.89 21.19 3.91
CA ALA A 337 -21.90 21.43 5.35
C ALA A 337 -21.95 22.93 5.69
N SER A 338 -21.23 23.78 4.94
CA SER A 338 -21.32 25.24 5.12
C SER A 338 -22.67 25.81 4.65
N VAL A 339 -23.26 25.17 3.63
CA VAL A 339 -24.61 25.48 3.11
C VAL A 339 -25.71 25.13 4.12
N LEU A 340 -25.62 23.97 4.77
CA LEU A 340 -26.63 23.46 5.70
C LEU A 340 -26.45 23.93 7.15
N ALA A 341 -25.32 24.56 7.49
CA ALA A 341 -25.11 25.15 8.81
C ALA A 341 -26.15 26.27 9.06
N PRO A 342 -26.93 26.22 10.16
CA PRO A 342 -27.90 27.26 10.46
C PRO A 342 -27.16 28.59 10.64
N ARG A 343 -27.61 29.61 9.88
CA ARG A 343 -27.03 30.94 9.95
C ARG A 343 -27.42 31.56 11.29
N SER A 344 -26.50 31.56 12.25
CA SER A 344 -26.69 32.27 13.52
C SER A 344 -26.90 33.75 13.23
N ALA A 345 -28.15 34.19 13.20
CA ALA A 345 -28.50 35.60 13.28
C ALA A 345 -27.79 36.19 14.50
N GLY A 346 -27.33 37.45 14.38
CA GLY A 346 -26.58 38.13 15.42
C GLY A 346 -27.44 38.44 16.64
N SER A 347 -27.76 37.43 17.43
CA SER A 347 -28.55 37.55 18.65
C SER A 347 -27.74 38.33 19.69
N SER A 348 -28.01 39.62 19.77
CA SER A 348 -27.74 40.41 20.95
C SER A 348 -28.44 39.74 22.13
N ALA A 349 -27.67 39.21 23.09
CA ALA A 349 -28.22 38.61 24.29
C ALA A 349 -29.00 39.67 25.09
N GLY A 350 -30.32 39.63 24.97
CA GLY A 350 -31.28 40.50 25.63
C GLY A 350 -32.59 39.74 25.79
N ASP A 351 -33.22 39.85 26.95
CA ASP A 351 -34.23 38.91 27.42
C ASP A 351 -35.45 38.76 26.49
N ALA A 352 -35.55 37.59 25.86
CA ALA A 352 -36.77 37.05 25.29
C ALA A 352 -36.93 35.60 25.78
N THR A 353 -37.73 35.42 26.84
CA THR A 353 -38.21 34.09 27.26
C THR A 353 -39.24 33.60 26.25
N GLU A 354 -38.77 33.13 25.10
CA GLU A 354 -39.61 32.60 24.03
C GLU A 354 -40.29 31.30 24.53
N PRO A 355 -41.63 31.23 24.53
CA PRO A 355 -42.33 30.08 25.12
C PRO A 355 -42.17 28.84 24.24
N ALA A 356 -41.57 27.78 24.78
CA ALA A 356 -41.36 26.52 24.08
C ALA A 356 -42.70 25.93 23.58
N HIS A 357 -42.96 26.07 22.28
CA HIS A 357 -44.10 25.45 21.59
C HIS A 357 -43.78 23.98 21.25
N ASP A 358 -43.63 23.19 22.30
CA ASP A 358 -43.14 21.80 22.31
C ASP A 358 -44.16 20.77 21.79
N GLN A 359 -44.59 20.93 20.52
CA GLN A 359 -45.21 19.86 19.74
C GLN A 359 -44.71 19.91 18.29
N PRO A 360 -43.94 18.90 17.84
CA PRO A 360 -43.39 18.88 16.49
C PRO A 360 -44.48 18.66 15.43
N ILE A 361 -44.34 19.32 14.29
CA ILE A 361 -45.20 19.11 13.12
C ILE A 361 -44.94 17.70 12.58
N GLU A 362 -45.99 16.87 12.50
CA GLU A 362 -45.90 15.58 11.83
C GLU A 362 -45.87 15.79 10.31
N VAL A 363 -44.80 15.34 9.67
CA VAL A 363 -44.61 15.39 8.21
C VAL A 363 -44.52 13.97 7.67
N THR A 364 -45.37 13.68 6.69
CA THR A 364 -45.38 12.41 5.94
C THR A 364 -45.32 12.69 4.44
N ALA A 365 -44.71 11.79 3.65
CA ALA A 365 -44.74 11.83 2.20
C ALA A 365 -44.91 10.42 1.59
N THR A 366 -45.89 10.23 0.72
CA THR A 366 -46.17 8.93 0.09
C THR A 366 -45.01 8.45 -0.80
N GLU A 367 -44.45 9.36 -1.61
CA GLU A 367 -43.33 9.07 -2.51
C GLU A 367 -42.42 10.30 -2.63
N PHE A 368 -41.13 10.12 -2.39
CA PHE A 368 -40.07 11.05 -2.80
C PHE A 368 -39.26 10.42 -3.94
N GLY A 369 -39.29 11.04 -5.12
CA GLY A 369 -38.61 10.56 -6.32
C GLY A 369 -37.60 11.56 -6.86
N VAL A 370 -36.45 11.05 -7.30
CA VAL A 370 -35.41 11.78 -8.02
C VAL A 370 -35.22 11.08 -9.36
N ARG A 371 -35.20 11.82 -10.48
CA ARG A 371 -35.08 11.24 -11.82
C ARG A 371 -34.07 11.96 -12.68
N ASP A 372 -33.24 11.19 -13.37
CA ASP A 372 -32.26 11.65 -14.36
C ASP A 372 -31.37 12.79 -13.84
N PHE A 373 -31.00 12.71 -12.54
CA PHE A 373 -30.07 13.66 -11.94
C PHE A 373 -28.64 13.38 -12.40
N VAL A 374 -27.83 14.44 -12.38
CA VAL A 374 -26.37 14.37 -12.48
C VAL A 374 -25.78 14.90 -11.19
N VAL A 375 -24.90 14.12 -10.56
CA VAL A 375 -24.19 14.55 -9.35
C VAL A 375 -22.71 14.58 -9.66
N GLN A 376 -22.12 15.77 -9.57
CA GLN A 376 -20.68 15.98 -9.74
C GLN A 376 -20.04 15.98 -8.36
N TRP A 377 -19.11 15.06 -8.15
CA TRP A 377 -18.32 14.90 -6.93
C TRP A 377 -16.86 15.26 -7.21
N HIS A 378 -16.29 16.13 -6.39
CA HIS A 378 -14.87 16.52 -6.42
C HIS A 378 -14.26 16.37 -5.02
N ASP A 379 -13.20 15.57 -4.87
CA ASP A 379 -12.46 15.42 -3.60
C ASP A 379 -10.99 15.87 -3.73
N GLY A 380 -10.72 17.08 -3.23
CA GLY A 380 -9.39 17.69 -3.19
C GLY A 380 -8.51 17.24 -2.02
N THR A 381 -8.90 16.24 -1.21
CA THR A 381 -8.10 15.74 -0.07
C THR A 381 -7.06 14.68 -0.44
N THR A 382 -6.75 14.57 -1.73
CA THR A 382 -5.89 13.55 -2.36
C THR A 382 -4.76 14.23 -3.15
N PRO A 383 -3.60 13.57 -3.37
CA PRO A 383 -2.47 14.17 -4.09
C PRO A 383 -2.81 14.62 -5.52
N ARG A 384 -3.80 13.96 -6.12
CA ARG A 384 -4.42 14.26 -7.40
C ARG A 384 -5.94 14.22 -7.15
N PRO A 385 -6.68 15.34 -7.34
CA PRO A 385 -8.10 15.40 -7.03
C PRO A 385 -8.91 14.29 -7.71
N VAL A 386 -9.93 13.78 -7.00
CA VAL A 386 -10.83 12.74 -7.50
C VAL A 386 -12.12 13.39 -7.99
N ASP A 387 -12.24 13.52 -9.31
CA ASP A 387 -13.43 13.99 -10.02
C ASP A 387 -14.29 12.80 -10.50
N ILE A 388 -15.57 12.80 -10.13
CA ILE A 388 -16.53 11.75 -10.44
C ILE A 388 -17.86 12.39 -10.86
N GLU A 389 -18.39 12.03 -12.04
CA GLU A 389 -19.75 12.40 -12.45
C GLU A 389 -20.66 11.15 -12.42
N LEU A 390 -21.61 11.15 -11.48
CA LEU A 390 -22.73 10.20 -11.43
C LEU A 390 -23.80 10.67 -12.41
N THR A 391 -24.20 9.84 -13.36
CA THR A 391 -25.19 10.18 -14.39
C THR A 391 -26.45 9.33 -14.27
N GLY A 392 -27.59 9.82 -14.80
CA GLY A 392 -28.85 9.09 -14.78
C GLY A 392 -29.32 8.70 -13.38
N VAL A 393 -28.98 9.51 -12.37
CA VAL A 393 -29.28 9.22 -10.95
C VAL A 393 -30.79 9.24 -10.77
N ASN A 394 -31.34 8.04 -10.58
CA ASN A 394 -32.77 7.78 -10.39
C ASN A 394 -32.93 7.11 -9.02
N ALA A 395 -33.71 7.72 -8.13
CA ALA A 395 -33.94 7.21 -6.77
C ALA A 395 -35.41 7.37 -6.38
N THR A 396 -35.91 6.49 -5.51
CA THR A 396 -37.27 6.55 -4.97
C THR A 396 -37.28 6.07 -3.53
N VAL A 397 -37.90 6.86 -2.66
CA VAL A 397 -38.21 6.52 -1.26
C VAL A 397 -39.73 6.56 -1.10
N LYS A 398 -40.32 5.53 -0.49
CA LYS A 398 -41.76 5.47 -0.21
C LYS A 398 -42.03 5.62 1.28
N ASP A 399 -43.26 6.01 1.62
CA ASP A 399 -43.78 6.03 2.99
C ASP A 399 -42.90 6.84 3.98
N VAL A 400 -42.33 7.94 3.47
CA VAL A 400 -41.43 8.84 4.22
C VAL A 400 -42.18 9.44 5.40
N THR A 401 -41.58 9.37 6.59
CA THR A 401 -42.15 9.95 7.80
C THR A 401 -41.06 10.49 8.71
N SER A 402 -41.36 11.55 9.46
CA SER A 402 -40.52 12.05 10.56
C SER A 402 -40.56 11.16 11.82
N THR A 403 -41.35 10.07 11.82
CA THR A 403 -41.48 9.15 12.96
C THR A 403 -40.15 8.46 13.30
N ARG A 404 -39.71 8.60 14.55
CA ARG A 404 -38.46 8.01 15.07
C ARG A 404 -38.47 6.48 14.92
N GLY A 405 -37.39 5.93 14.39
CA GLY A 405 -37.22 4.48 14.18
C GLY A 405 -37.95 3.89 12.97
N ALA A 406 -38.71 4.67 12.19
CA ALA A 406 -39.35 4.19 10.97
C ALA A 406 -38.32 3.74 9.92
N THR A 407 -38.63 2.64 9.22
CA THR A 407 -37.83 2.09 8.11
C THR A 407 -38.46 2.46 6.77
N LEU A 408 -37.77 3.31 6.01
CA LEU A 408 -38.19 3.80 4.72
C LEU A 408 -37.59 2.92 3.62
N PRO A 409 -38.38 2.26 2.75
CA PRO A 409 -37.86 1.50 1.63
C PRO A 409 -37.27 2.45 0.56
N VAL A 410 -36.06 2.12 0.10
CA VAL A 410 -35.30 2.90 -0.88
C VAL A 410 -34.90 2.01 -2.05
N GLU A 411 -35.13 2.51 -3.27
CA GLU A 411 -34.49 2.01 -4.49
C GLU A 411 -33.69 3.15 -5.15
N ALA A 412 -32.50 2.87 -5.65
CA ALA A 412 -31.67 3.80 -6.39
C ALA A 412 -30.89 3.11 -7.51
N THR A 413 -30.65 3.84 -8.59
CA THR A 413 -29.82 3.45 -9.74
C THR A 413 -29.06 4.65 -10.26
N PHE A 414 -27.81 4.46 -10.68
CA PHE A 414 -27.00 5.48 -11.33
C PHE A 414 -25.99 4.86 -12.29
N GLY A 415 -25.53 5.64 -13.27
CA GLY A 415 -24.37 5.34 -14.11
C GLY A 415 -23.13 6.09 -13.65
N LEU A 416 -21.98 5.66 -14.14
CA LEU A 416 -20.71 6.39 -14.05
C LEU A 416 -20.22 6.71 -15.47
N ASN A 417 -19.63 7.88 -15.68
CA ASN A 417 -18.95 8.19 -16.93
C ASN A 417 -17.49 7.67 -16.90
N PRO A 418 -16.94 7.11 -17.99
CA PRO A 418 -17.57 6.87 -19.29
C PRO A 418 -18.38 5.55 -19.37
N GLN A 419 -18.28 4.68 -18.36
CA GLN A 419 -18.97 3.39 -18.30
C GLN A 419 -19.22 2.97 -16.85
N GLY A 420 -20.09 1.98 -16.65
CA GLY A 420 -20.41 1.41 -15.35
C GLY A 420 -21.81 1.77 -14.86
N THR A 421 -22.45 0.83 -14.16
CA THR A 421 -23.80 0.99 -13.63
C THR A 421 -23.90 0.49 -12.19
N ALA A 422 -24.81 1.11 -11.43
CA ALA A 422 -25.08 0.79 -10.04
C ALA A 422 -26.59 0.65 -9.82
N ARG A 423 -26.96 -0.32 -8.97
CA ARG A 423 -28.29 -0.48 -8.39
C ARG A 423 -28.15 -0.73 -6.90
N ALA A 424 -28.97 -0.04 -6.11
CA ALA A 424 -29.08 -0.26 -4.67
C ALA A 424 -30.56 -0.37 -4.29
N SER A 425 -30.90 -1.31 -3.41
CA SER A 425 -32.26 -1.50 -2.90
C SER A 425 -32.24 -1.98 -1.46
N GLY A 426 -33.09 -1.41 -0.62
CA GLY A 426 -33.16 -1.80 0.80
C GLY A 426 -33.92 -0.80 1.64
N ASN A 427 -33.46 -0.55 2.87
CA ASN A 427 -34.15 0.27 3.85
C ASN A 427 -33.22 1.29 4.52
N VAL A 428 -33.77 2.47 4.81
CA VAL A 428 -33.13 3.55 5.57
C VAL A 428 -33.99 3.88 6.79
N ALA A 429 -33.38 4.02 7.97
CA ALA A 429 -34.00 4.74 9.08
C ALA A 429 -33.28 6.08 9.26
N LEU A 430 -34.03 7.16 9.52
CA LEU A 430 -33.45 8.51 9.65
C LEU A 430 -32.99 8.85 11.08
N ALA A 431 -33.72 8.38 12.09
CA ALA A 431 -33.47 8.71 13.50
C ALA A 431 -33.70 7.50 14.42
N PRO A 432 -32.63 6.83 14.93
CA PRO A 432 -31.23 7.02 14.57
C PRO A 432 -30.96 6.62 13.11
N PHE A 433 -29.93 7.18 12.49
CA PHE A 433 -29.54 6.82 11.13
C PHE A 433 -29.14 5.35 11.06
N ARG A 434 -29.79 4.58 10.18
CA ARG A 434 -29.40 3.20 9.83
C ARG A 434 -29.57 2.99 8.33
N LEU A 435 -28.66 2.26 7.74
CA LEU A 435 -28.67 1.87 6.34
C LEU A 435 -28.60 0.35 6.24
N ASN A 436 -29.42 -0.26 5.39
CA ASN A 436 -29.26 -1.65 4.99
C ASN A 436 -29.67 -1.78 3.51
N LEU A 437 -28.69 -1.89 2.62
CA LEU A 437 -28.88 -1.94 1.17
C LEU A 437 -28.23 -3.20 0.60
N ASP A 438 -28.98 -3.93 -0.21
CA ASP A 438 -28.41 -4.82 -1.22
C ASP A 438 -27.91 -3.93 -2.38
N LEU A 439 -26.61 -4.03 -2.68
CA LEU A 439 -25.87 -3.19 -3.62
C LEU A 439 -25.29 -4.06 -4.74
N GLU A 440 -25.48 -3.61 -5.97
CA GLU A 440 -24.91 -4.20 -7.17
C GLU A 440 -24.26 -3.10 -8.02
N LEU A 441 -22.95 -3.24 -8.24
CA LEU A 441 -22.11 -2.40 -9.10
C LEU A 441 -21.58 -3.27 -10.24
N ALA A 442 -21.61 -2.77 -11.47
CA ALA A 442 -21.09 -3.46 -12.63
C ALA A 442 -20.21 -2.53 -13.48
N TRP A 443 -19.05 -3.03 -13.91
CA TRP A 443 -18.14 -2.34 -14.85
C TRP A 443 -17.67 -0.95 -14.43
N MET A 444 -17.60 -0.66 -13.13
CA MET A 444 -17.21 0.65 -12.59
C MET A 444 -15.71 0.91 -12.88
N PRO A 445 -15.34 1.95 -13.65
CA PRO A 445 -13.94 2.21 -14.01
C PRO A 445 -13.12 2.62 -12.79
N LEU A 446 -11.95 2.00 -12.66
CA LEU A 446 -11.01 2.21 -11.55
C LEU A 446 -10.14 3.48 -11.64
N PRO A 447 -9.72 3.98 -12.82
CA PRO A 447 -8.80 5.13 -12.89
C PRO A 447 -9.22 6.43 -12.16
N PRO A 448 -10.50 6.84 -12.11
CA PRO A 448 -10.93 8.01 -11.32
C PRO A 448 -10.58 7.91 -9.83
N PHE A 449 -10.54 6.70 -9.27
CA PHE A 449 -10.28 6.46 -7.84
C PHE A 449 -8.77 6.40 -7.50
N SER A 450 -7.89 6.60 -8.48
CA SER A 450 -6.43 6.53 -8.32
C SER A 450 -5.88 7.46 -7.22
N GLY A 451 -6.42 8.68 -7.07
CA GLY A 451 -6.00 9.64 -6.03
C GLY A 451 -6.14 9.13 -4.59
N TYR A 452 -7.08 8.20 -4.33
CA TYR A 452 -7.20 7.54 -3.02
C TYR A 452 -6.12 6.49 -2.78
N MET A 453 -5.58 5.86 -3.84
CA MET A 453 -4.48 4.90 -3.75
C MET A 453 -3.12 5.59 -3.64
N GLU A 454 -2.91 6.69 -4.40
CA GLU A 454 -1.72 7.55 -4.36
C GLU A 454 -1.43 8.11 -2.95
N ARG A 455 -2.44 8.19 -2.09
CA ARG A 455 -2.34 8.60 -0.68
C ARG A 455 -1.65 7.56 0.23
N ALA A 456 -1.59 6.29 -0.17
CA ALA A 456 -0.99 5.20 0.62
C ALA A 456 0.32 4.67 0.01
N LEU A 457 0.40 4.57 -1.32
CA LEU A 457 1.56 4.15 -2.10
C LEU A 457 1.60 4.98 -3.40
N PRO A 458 2.76 5.36 -3.95
CA PRO A 458 2.85 6.17 -5.17
C PRO A 458 2.59 5.33 -6.44
N VAL A 459 1.40 4.74 -6.53
CA VAL A 459 0.93 3.85 -7.58
C VAL A 459 -0.42 4.34 -8.08
N ARG A 460 -0.61 4.32 -9.41
CA ARG A 460 -1.87 4.69 -10.09
C ARG A 460 -2.57 3.47 -10.69
N LEU A 461 -3.90 3.53 -10.77
CA LEU A 461 -4.73 2.61 -11.53
C LEU A 461 -4.81 3.13 -12.98
N ALA A 462 -3.97 2.59 -13.86
CA ALA A 462 -3.88 3.03 -15.26
C ALA A 462 -5.04 2.49 -16.12
N ARG A 463 -5.50 1.27 -15.81
CA ARG A 463 -6.70 0.66 -16.38
C ARG A 463 -7.40 -0.18 -15.32
N GLY A 464 -8.70 -0.40 -15.51
CA GLY A 464 -9.43 -1.52 -14.94
C GLY A 464 -10.90 -1.18 -14.69
N THR A 465 -11.72 -2.21 -14.53
CA THR A 465 -13.11 -2.07 -14.04
C THR A 465 -13.36 -2.94 -12.82
N ALA A 466 -14.32 -2.54 -12.01
CA ALA A 466 -14.79 -3.26 -10.83
C ALA A 466 -16.29 -3.54 -10.92
N SER A 467 -16.66 -4.77 -10.59
CA SER A 467 -18.02 -5.20 -10.34
C SER A 467 -18.11 -5.72 -8.90
N LEU A 468 -19.18 -5.40 -8.17
CA LEU A 468 -19.35 -5.75 -6.77
C LEU A 468 -20.81 -6.06 -6.48
N LYS A 469 -21.09 -7.13 -5.73
CA LYS A 469 -22.46 -7.50 -5.36
C LYS A 469 -22.49 -7.98 -3.92
N GLY A 470 -23.29 -7.34 -3.08
CA GLY A 470 -23.39 -7.68 -1.67
C GLY A 470 -24.28 -6.72 -0.88
N ARG A 471 -24.37 -6.96 0.43
CA ARG A 471 -25.16 -6.15 1.35
C ARG A 471 -24.24 -5.19 2.11
N VAL A 472 -24.57 -3.91 2.09
CA VAL A 472 -23.94 -2.86 2.91
C VAL A 472 -24.90 -2.51 4.05
N ALA A 473 -24.41 -2.60 5.29
CA ALA A 473 -25.13 -2.12 6.46
C ALA A 473 -24.33 -1.02 7.17
N VAL A 474 -25.03 0.01 7.66
CA VAL A 474 -24.46 1.08 8.49
C VAL A 474 -25.36 1.31 9.70
N ALA A 475 -24.76 1.36 10.89
CA ALA A 475 -25.41 1.61 12.16
C ALA A 475 -24.61 2.65 12.98
N PRO A 476 -25.22 3.31 13.98
CA PRO A 476 -24.48 4.20 14.87
C PRO A 476 -23.69 3.38 15.91
N GLY A 477 -22.36 3.45 15.86
CA GLY A 477 -21.46 2.85 16.83
C GLY A 477 -20.92 3.86 17.87
N PRO A 478 -20.24 3.38 18.92
CA PRO A 478 -19.75 4.22 20.01
C PRO A 478 -18.55 5.11 19.65
N ALA A 479 -17.91 4.89 18.49
CA ALA A 479 -16.72 5.62 18.03
C ALA A 479 -16.87 6.21 16.61
N GLY A 480 -18.07 6.18 16.05
CA GLY A 480 -18.36 6.49 14.63
C GLY A 480 -19.43 5.55 14.08
N PRO A 481 -19.74 5.60 12.77
CA PRO A 481 -20.61 4.62 12.15
C PRO A 481 -19.96 3.22 12.13
N ASP A 482 -20.68 2.23 12.65
CA ASP A 482 -20.35 0.83 12.44
C ASP A 482 -20.80 0.46 11.03
N VAL A 483 -19.86 0.05 10.19
CA VAL A 483 -20.05 -0.27 8.77
C VAL A 483 -19.70 -1.73 8.55
N SER A 484 -20.58 -2.48 7.90
CA SER A 484 -20.28 -3.83 7.43
C SER A 484 -20.70 -4.05 5.99
N PHE A 485 -19.97 -4.95 5.31
CA PHE A 485 -20.26 -5.42 3.97
C PHE A 485 -20.16 -6.94 3.92
N THR A 486 -21.09 -7.60 3.24
CA THR A 486 -21.04 -9.04 2.95
C THR A 486 -21.41 -9.32 1.49
N GLY A 487 -20.55 -9.99 0.73
CA GLY A 487 -20.83 -10.31 -0.67
C GLY A 487 -19.61 -10.80 -1.45
N GLY A 488 -19.49 -10.38 -2.70
CA GLY A 488 -18.36 -10.67 -3.58
C GLY A 488 -18.03 -9.50 -4.51
N GLY A 489 -16.86 -9.57 -5.14
CA GLY A 489 -16.40 -8.57 -6.10
C GLY A 489 -15.50 -9.17 -7.18
N ARG A 490 -15.39 -8.47 -8.31
CA ARG A 490 -14.56 -8.84 -9.45
C ARG A 490 -13.89 -7.59 -10.02
N LEU A 491 -12.60 -7.69 -10.30
CA LEU A 491 -11.78 -6.65 -10.91
C LEU A 491 -11.22 -7.16 -12.24
N GLU A 492 -11.21 -6.34 -13.27
CA GLU A 492 -10.98 -6.75 -14.66
C GLU A 492 -10.05 -5.78 -15.40
N GLU A 493 -9.15 -6.31 -16.23
CA GLU A 493 -8.11 -5.56 -16.98
C GLU A 493 -7.37 -4.52 -16.11
N VAL A 494 -7.02 -4.89 -14.88
CA VAL A 494 -6.40 -3.97 -13.93
C VAL A 494 -4.93 -3.83 -14.26
N VAL A 495 -4.49 -2.60 -14.51
CA VAL A 495 -3.09 -2.26 -14.78
C VAL A 495 -2.62 -1.23 -13.77
N PHE A 496 -1.55 -1.56 -13.04
CA PHE A 496 -0.89 -0.70 -12.07
C PHE A 496 0.34 -0.04 -12.70
N ALA A 497 0.52 1.24 -12.44
CA ALA A 497 1.69 1.99 -12.90
C ALA A 497 2.25 2.88 -11.78
N SER A 498 3.52 3.28 -11.91
CA SER A 498 4.17 4.24 -11.03
C SER A 498 3.53 5.61 -11.17
N ALA A 499 3.16 6.25 -10.05
CA ALA A 499 2.74 7.65 -10.03
C ALA A 499 3.94 8.62 -10.16
N LEU A 500 5.19 8.12 -10.07
CA LEU A 500 6.42 8.93 -10.12
C LEU A 500 7.08 8.94 -11.50
N ARG A 501 7.02 7.81 -12.23
CA ARG A 501 7.70 7.61 -13.53
C ARG A 501 6.76 7.25 -14.68
N GLU A 502 5.44 7.21 -14.45
CA GLU A 502 4.41 6.74 -15.37
C GLU A 502 4.52 5.25 -15.82
N GLU A 503 5.68 4.61 -15.62
CA GLU A 503 6.04 3.21 -15.92
C GLU A 503 5.02 2.18 -15.40
N GLU A 504 4.71 1.18 -16.22
CA GLU A 504 3.84 0.06 -15.86
C GLU A 504 4.55 -0.96 -14.94
N LEU A 505 3.92 -1.27 -13.81
CA LEU A 505 4.46 -2.16 -12.78
C LEU A 505 3.96 -3.61 -12.94
N GLY A 506 2.78 -3.78 -13.53
CA GLY A 506 2.11 -5.06 -13.70
C GLY A 506 0.58 -4.94 -13.63
N GLY A 507 -0.11 -6.06 -13.68
CA GLY A 507 -1.57 -6.10 -13.72
C GLY A 507 -2.12 -7.50 -13.58
N PHE A 508 -3.42 -7.66 -13.87
CA PHE A 508 -4.08 -8.95 -14.02
C PHE A 508 -5.30 -8.84 -14.94
N ALA A 509 -5.62 -9.90 -15.68
CA ALA A 509 -6.79 -9.92 -16.55
C ALA A 509 -8.10 -9.97 -15.74
N ASN A 510 -8.13 -10.76 -14.67
CA ASN A 510 -9.31 -10.92 -13.81
C ASN A 510 -8.90 -11.29 -12.38
N LEU A 511 -9.52 -10.64 -11.37
CA LEU A 511 -9.44 -11.02 -9.96
C LEU A 511 -10.86 -11.09 -9.41
N ALA A 512 -11.29 -12.27 -8.99
CA ALA A 512 -12.61 -12.48 -8.37
C ALA A 512 -12.44 -12.86 -6.89
N ALA A 513 -13.19 -12.21 -5.99
CA ALA A 513 -13.19 -12.45 -4.56
C ALA A 513 -14.62 -12.78 -4.07
N ASN A 514 -14.77 -13.94 -3.44
CA ASN A 514 -16.03 -14.47 -2.92
C ASN A 514 -16.04 -14.48 -1.39
N ASP A 515 -17.25 -14.46 -0.81
CA ASP A 515 -17.50 -14.44 0.64
C ASP A 515 -16.75 -13.32 1.38
N VAL A 516 -16.62 -12.19 0.70
CA VAL A 516 -15.97 -10.96 1.18
C VAL A 516 -16.82 -10.39 2.30
N THR A 517 -16.28 -10.42 3.52
CA THR A 517 -16.88 -9.87 4.73
C THR A 517 -15.98 -8.76 5.27
N VAL A 518 -16.50 -7.56 5.40
CA VAL A 518 -15.82 -6.40 6.01
C VAL A 518 -16.61 -5.94 7.23
N SER A 519 -15.92 -5.61 8.31
CA SER A 519 -16.49 -4.90 9.46
C SER A 519 -15.53 -3.82 9.97
N SER A 520 -16.04 -2.63 10.30
CA SER A 520 -15.24 -1.57 10.95
C SER A 520 -15.07 -1.77 12.47
N HIS A 521 -15.95 -2.55 13.11
CA HIS A 521 -16.04 -2.70 14.57
C HIS A 521 -15.86 -4.18 14.99
N PRO A 522 -15.19 -4.48 16.13
CA PRO A 522 -14.44 -3.57 17.02
C PRO A 522 -13.05 -3.17 16.49
N ARG A 523 -12.64 -3.73 15.35
CA ARG A 523 -11.51 -3.30 14.53
C ARG A 523 -11.85 -3.51 13.06
N VAL A 524 -11.16 -2.78 12.18
CA VAL A 524 -11.25 -3.00 10.74
C VAL A 524 -10.75 -4.41 10.43
N SER A 525 -11.66 -5.23 9.90
CA SER A 525 -11.42 -6.63 9.54
C SER A 525 -11.95 -6.90 8.15
N VAL A 526 -11.20 -7.70 7.39
CA VAL A 526 -11.50 -8.11 6.02
C VAL A 526 -11.23 -9.60 5.88
N THR A 527 -12.30 -10.38 5.72
CA THR A 527 -12.25 -11.82 5.46
C THR A 527 -12.70 -12.07 4.02
N MET A 528 -12.02 -12.96 3.31
CA MET A 528 -12.41 -13.43 1.97
C MET A 528 -12.37 -14.95 1.95
N GLY A 529 -13.41 -15.60 1.43
CA GLY A 529 -13.49 -17.06 1.36
C GLY A 529 -12.53 -17.61 0.31
N ALA A 530 -12.76 -17.23 -0.95
CA ALA A 530 -11.91 -17.59 -2.08
C ALA A 530 -11.58 -16.36 -2.93
N VAL A 531 -10.31 -16.23 -3.34
CA VAL A 531 -9.82 -15.22 -4.28
C VAL A 531 -9.18 -15.94 -5.46
N ASN A 532 -9.57 -15.62 -6.69
CA ASN A 532 -9.05 -16.25 -7.90
C ASN A 532 -8.44 -15.17 -8.79
N VAL A 533 -7.17 -15.31 -9.19
CA VAL A 533 -6.45 -14.32 -10.02
C VAL A 533 -5.98 -14.99 -11.32
N SER A 534 -6.49 -14.51 -12.46
CA SER A 534 -6.17 -15.01 -13.80
C SER A 534 -5.25 -14.04 -14.54
N ALA A 535 -4.20 -14.59 -15.15
CA ALA A 535 -3.10 -13.89 -15.82
C ALA A 535 -2.55 -12.68 -15.04
N PRO A 536 -2.16 -12.81 -13.75
CA PRO A 536 -1.38 -11.77 -13.09
C PRO A 536 0.02 -11.69 -13.68
N TYR A 537 0.47 -10.48 -14.02
CA TYR A 537 1.78 -10.25 -14.62
C TYR A 537 2.51 -9.08 -13.95
N THR A 538 3.85 -9.12 -13.94
CA THR A 538 4.68 -8.03 -13.42
C THR A 538 6.08 -8.03 -14.05
N ARG A 539 6.73 -6.86 -14.09
CA ARG A 539 8.10 -6.68 -14.61
C ARG A 539 9.04 -6.20 -13.50
N LEU A 540 9.90 -7.09 -13.01
CA LEU A 540 11.01 -6.73 -12.13
C LEU A 540 12.19 -6.26 -12.99
N ALA A 541 12.41 -4.96 -13.08
CA ALA A 541 13.52 -4.38 -13.83
C ALA A 541 14.60 -3.83 -12.88
N VAL A 542 15.85 -4.26 -13.06
CA VAL A 542 17.05 -3.60 -12.50
C VAL A 542 17.56 -2.61 -13.54
N ASP A 543 17.81 -1.37 -13.13
CA ASP A 543 18.33 -0.30 -14.00
C ASP A 543 19.87 -0.33 -14.12
N GLN A 544 20.43 0.56 -14.94
CA GLN A 544 21.88 0.67 -15.15
C GLN A 544 22.67 1.03 -13.87
N ASN A 545 21.99 1.53 -12.83
CA ASN A 545 22.59 1.86 -11.52
C ASN A 545 22.48 0.71 -10.52
N GLY A 546 21.89 -0.43 -10.91
CA GLY A 546 21.63 -1.57 -10.02
C GLY A 546 20.39 -1.40 -9.13
N GLN A 547 19.51 -0.42 -9.41
CA GLN A 547 18.28 -0.23 -8.64
C GLN A 547 17.07 -0.93 -9.28
N LEU A 548 16.23 -1.55 -8.45
CA LEU A 548 14.95 -2.11 -8.88
C LEU A 548 13.91 -1.00 -9.12
N ASN A 549 13.13 -1.11 -10.19
CA ASN A 549 12.02 -0.18 -10.48
C ASN A 549 11.02 -0.04 -9.32
N PHE A 550 10.75 -1.12 -8.58
CA PHE A 550 9.92 -1.12 -7.36
C PHE A 550 10.53 -0.38 -6.14
N ALA A 551 11.84 -0.15 -6.08
CA ALA A 551 12.50 0.38 -4.88
C ALA A 551 11.93 1.75 -4.46
N GLN A 552 11.61 2.59 -5.44
CA GLN A 552 11.08 3.95 -5.26
C GLN A 552 9.68 3.98 -4.62
N LEU A 553 8.90 2.89 -4.72
CA LEU A 553 7.57 2.81 -4.10
C LEU A 553 7.63 2.76 -2.56
N THR A 554 8.78 2.37 -2.01
CA THR A 554 8.97 2.22 -0.55
C THR A 554 9.23 3.54 0.18
N GLY A 555 9.32 4.67 -0.56
CA GLY A 555 9.73 5.95 0.01
C GLY A 555 11.23 6.05 0.34
N ALA A 556 12.04 5.10 -0.14
CA ALA A 556 13.50 5.14 -0.11
C ALA A 556 14.01 6.30 -0.98
N ARG A 557 14.11 7.49 -0.37
CA ARG A 557 14.58 8.74 -0.98
C ARG A 557 16.05 8.60 -1.40
N GLU A 558 16.41 9.18 -2.55
CA GLU A 558 17.77 9.08 -3.08
C GLU A 558 18.85 9.54 -2.08
N PRO A 559 19.94 8.77 -1.91
CA PRO A 559 21.05 9.11 -1.01
C PRO A 559 21.91 10.24 -1.62
N GLY A 560 21.40 11.47 -1.52
CA GLY A 560 22.10 12.68 -1.99
C GLY A 560 21.33 13.99 -1.77
N ALA A 561 19.99 13.93 -1.74
CA ALA A 561 19.17 15.11 -1.48
C ALA A 561 19.28 15.57 -0.01
N ALA A 562 19.95 16.71 0.23
CA ALA A 562 20.04 17.32 1.55
C ALA A 562 18.67 17.88 2.02
N VAL A 563 17.92 17.07 2.77
CA VAL A 563 16.61 17.45 3.29
C VAL A 563 16.76 18.31 4.55
N VAL A 564 16.33 19.57 4.46
CA VAL A 564 16.05 20.40 5.66
C VAL A 564 15.01 19.65 6.49
N ALA A 565 15.37 19.27 7.71
CA ALA A 565 14.62 18.33 8.52
C ALA A 565 13.29 18.93 9.05
N MET A 566 12.23 18.87 8.23
CA MET A 566 10.87 19.01 8.74
C MET A 566 10.62 17.91 9.79
N PRO A 567 10.04 18.23 10.96
CA PRO A 567 9.87 17.25 12.03
C PRO A 567 8.95 16.12 11.54
N ARG A 568 9.49 14.90 11.50
CA ARG A 568 8.72 13.68 11.17
C ARG A 568 7.55 13.58 12.14
N ALA A 569 6.34 13.86 11.66
CA ALA A 569 5.14 13.80 12.47
C ALA A 569 5.06 12.44 13.18
N LYS A 570 4.73 12.44 14.48
CA LYS A 570 4.43 11.20 15.19
C LYS A 570 3.35 10.44 14.40
N PRO A 571 3.49 9.12 14.19
CA PRO A 571 2.40 8.32 13.67
C PRO A 571 1.14 8.58 14.50
N ALA A 572 0.02 8.87 13.84
CA ALA A 572 -1.22 9.19 14.52
C ALA A 572 -1.63 8.02 15.45
N PRO A 573 -1.86 8.23 16.76
CA PRO A 573 -2.31 7.17 17.65
C PRO A 573 -3.76 6.81 17.29
N GLY A 574 -3.95 5.78 16.46
CA GLY A 574 -5.29 5.40 16.01
C GLY A 574 -5.38 4.32 14.93
N THR A 575 -4.33 4.08 14.15
CA THR A 575 -4.34 3.03 13.12
C THR A 575 -4.31 1.64 13.75
N ALA A 576 -5.48 1.10 14.10
CA ALA A 576 -5.63 -0.29 14.53
C ALA A 576 -5.12 -1.22 13.42
N PRO A 577 -4.41 -2.32 13.75
CA PRO A 577 -3.92 -3.25 12.74
C PRO A 577 -5.09 -3.90 11.99
N LEU A 578 -4.97 -3.96 10.67
CA LEU A 578 -5.96 -4.59 9.79
C LEU A 578 -5.96 -6.11 10.00
N ASP A 579 -7.10 -6.64 10.44
CA ASP A 579 -7.34 -8.07 10.53
C ASP A 579 -7.74 -8.61 9.14
N LEU A 580 -6.74 -9.00 8.34
CA LEU A 580 -6.93 -9.55 6.99
C LEU A 580 -6.87 -11.08 7.03
N THR A 581 -7.82 -11.76 6.38
CA THR A 581 -7.82 -13.23 6.21
C THR A 581 -8.34 -13.65 4.83
N VAL A 582 -7.66 -14.59 4.19
CA VAL A 582 -8.05 -15.20 2.90
C VAL A 582 -8.03 -16.72 3.06
N GLY A 583 -9.19 -17.37 2.90
CA GLY A 583 -9.33 -18.82 3.04
C GLY A 583 -8.57 -19.58 1.95
N GLN A 584 -8.79 -19.21 0.68
CA GLN A 584 -8.05 -19.71 -0.47
C GLN A 584 -7.74 -18.58 -1.46
N LEU A 585 -6.52 -18.56 -1.99
CA LEU A 585 -6.08 -17.78 -3.13
C LEU A 585 -5.69 -18.78 -4.24
N THR A 586 -6.28 -18.69 -5.42
CA THR A 586 -5.84 -19.42 -6.61
C THR A 586 -5.19 -18.47 -7.60
N ILE A 587 -4.17 -18.96 -8.29
CA ILE A 587 -3.46 -18.25 -9.36
C ILE A 587 -3.53 -19.13 -10.60
N ASP A 588 -3.85 -18.50 -11.74
CA ASP A 588 -4.00 -19.15 -13.04
C ASP A 588 -3.27 -18.36 -14.13
N GLY A 589 -2.37 -19.00 -14.87
CA GLY A 589 -1.71 -18.43 -16.05
C GLY A 589 -0.83 -17.19 -15.83
N GLY A 590 -0.24 -17.00 -14.64
CA GLY A 590 0.55 -15.80 -14.33
C GLY A 590 1.94 -15.74 -14.98
N GLU A 591 2.53 -14.54 -15.00
CA GLU A 591 3.84 -14.26 -15.58
C GLU A 591 4.69 -13.33 -14.69
N LEU A 592 6.00 -13.57 -14.64
CA LEU A 592 6.99 -12.67 -14.06
C LEU A 592 8.15 -12.54 -15.05
N THR A 593 8.30 -11.35 -15.62
CA THR A 593 9.49 -11.00 -16.41
C THR A 593 10.50 -10.28 -15.53
N PHE A 594 11.71 -10.82 -15.44
CA PHE A 594 12.87 -10.18 -14.80
C PHE A 594 13.85 -9.68 -15.86
N SER A 595 14.28 -8.42 -15.77
CA SER A 595 15.31 -7.86 -16.64
C SER A 595 16.40 -7.11 -15.86
N ASP A 596 17.66 -7.50 -16.06
CA ASP A 596 18.83 -6.81 -15.49
C ASP A 596 19.55 -6.00 -16.57
N ASN A 597 19.35 -4.68 -16.52
CA ASN A 597 19.92 -3.70 -17.44
C ASN A 597 21.23 -3.10 -16.92
N SER A 598 21.77 -3.59 -15.80
CA SER A 598 23.13 -3.25 -15.32
C SER A 598 24.24 -4.00 -16.07
N LEU A 599 23.85 -4.89 -17.00
CA LEU A 599 24.72 -5.69 -17.86
C LEU A 599 24.51 -5.37 -19.34
N GLN A 600 25.51 -5.67 -20.16
CA GLN A 600 25.45 -5.59 -21.62
C GLN A 600 26.01 -6.88 -22.24
N PRO A 601 25.20 -7.66 -22.99
CA PRO A 601 23.76 -7.51 -23.15
C PRO A 601 23.01 -7.64 -21.81
N ALA A 602 21.81 -7.06 -21.74
CA ALA A 602 20.94 -7.21 -20.58
C ALA A 602 20.51 -8.68 -20.40
N VAL A 603 20.33 -9.10 -19.14
CA VAL A 603 19.81 -10.44 -18.84
C VAL A 603 18.30 -10.37 -18.73
N GLU A 604 17.58 -11.17 -19.53
CA GLU A 604 16.13 -11.29 -19.47
C GLU A 604 15.73 -12.74 -19.12
N MET A 605 14.82 -12.88 -18.15
CA MET A 605 14.33 -14.17 -17.66
C MET A 605 12.81 -14.09 -17.49
N VAL A 606 12.08 -14.90 -18.25
CA VAL A 606 10.62 -15.02 -18.13
C VAL A 606 10.26 -16.27 -17.32
N ILE A 607 9.42 -16.07 -16.30
CA ILE A 607 8.77 -17.13 -15.51
C ILE A 607 7.29 -17.10 -15.87
N SER A 608 6.81 -18.13 -16.57
CA SER A 608 5.47 -18.18 -17.17
C SER A 608 4.61 -19.31 -16.61
N GLN A 609 3.31 -19.24 -16.89
CA GLN A 609 2.28 -20.18 -16.42
C GLN A 609 2.30 -20.37 -14.89
N ILE A 610 2.59 -19.30 -14.15
CA ILE A 610 2.56 -19.30 -12.68
C ILE A 610 1.13 -19.63 -12.25
N GLY A 611 0.95 -20.76 -11.57
CA GLY A 611 -0.36 -21.23 -11.17
C GLY A 611 -0.34 -22.19 -9.99
N GLY A 612 -1.50 -22.36 -9.36
CA GLY A 612 -1.67 -23.22 -8.18
C GLY A 612 -2.54 -22.57 -7.12
N SER A 613 -2.30 -22.93 -5.86
CA SER A 613 -3.09 -22.42 -4.74
C SER A 613 -2.28 -22.09 -3.50
N VAL A 614 -2.79 -21.10 -2.78
CA VAL A 614 -2.37 -20.71 -1.43
C VAL A 614 -3.61 -20.78 -0.53
N GLN A 615 -3.49 -21.33 0.68
CA GLN A 615 -4.61 -21.49 1.62
C GLN A 615 -4.29 -20.82 2.97
N ASN A 616 -5.31 -20.45 3.73
CA ASN A 616 -5.23 -20.01 5.13
C ASN A 616 -4.28 -18.82 5.41
N VAL A 617 -4.28 -17.82 4.53
CA VAL A 617 -3.48 -16.60 4.70
C VAL A 617 -4.16 -15.68 5.71
N SER A 618 -3.44 -15.21 6.74
CA SER A 618 -4.00 -14.23 7.70
C SER A 618 -2.91 -13.36 8.33
N SER A 619 -3.22 -12.09 8.63
CA SER A 619 -2.35 -11.23 9.45
C SER A 619 -2.32 -11.63 10.93
N ARG A 620 -3.19 -12.56 11.36
CA ARG A 620 -3.26 -13.06 12.75
C ARG A 620 -2.23 -14.16 13.03
N ASN A 621 -1.36 -13.91 14.01
CA ASN A 621 -0.44 -14.91 14.58
C ASN A 621 -1.24 -15.92 15.44
N PRO A 622 -1.06 -17.26 15.33
CA PRO A 622 -0.03 -17.99 14.60
C PRO A 622 -0.53 -18.71 13.33
N ALA A 623 -1.45 -18.10 12.57
CA ALA A 623 -1.85 -18.66 11.28
C ALA A 623 -0.63 -18.83 10.36
N ARG A 624 -0.60 -19.94 9.61
CA ARG A 624 0.42 -20.24 8.61
C ARG A 624 -0.33 -20.68 7.37
N GLY A 625 -0.21 -19.91 6.31
CA GLY A 625 -0.75 -20.29 5.02
C GLY A 625 0.06 -21.41 4.40
N GLU A 626 -0.59 -22.24 3.58
CA GLU A 626 0.03 -23.32 2.81
C GLU A 626 0.07 -22.96 1.33
N ALA A 627 1.11 -23.36 0.62
CA ALA A 627 1.27 -23.15 -0.83
C ALA A 627 1.56 -24.47 -1.56
N ASP A 628 0.96 -24.65 -2.73
CA ASP A 628 1.42 -25.51 -3.83
C ASP A 628 1.32 -24.68 -5.12
N LEU A 629 2.46 -24.15 -5.57
CA LEU A 629 2.60 -23.30 -6.76
C LEU A 629 3.53 -23.96 -7.77
N ARG A 630 3.28 -23.72 -9.06
CA ARG A 630 4.01 -24.28 -10.20
C ARG A 630 4.21 -23.19 -11.26
N ALA A 631 5.32 -23.25 -12.00
CA ALA A 631 5.64 -22.32 -13.08
C ALA A 631 6.67 -22.95 -14.04
N PHE A 632 6.93 -22.31 -15.18
CA PHE A 632 8.02 -22.65 -16.09
C PHE A 632 8.97 -21.46 -16.26
N VAL A 633 10.26 -21.67 -16.05
CA VAL A 633 11.31 -20.66 -16.29
C VAL A 633 11.92 -20.90 -17.66
N GLY A 634 12.05 -19.84 -18.47
CA GLY A 634 12.54 -19.95 -19.85
C GLY A 634 11.60 -20.75 -20.77
N GLY A 635 10.33 -20.86 -20.41
CA GLY A 635 9.30 -21.59 -21.16
C GLY A 635 9.30 -23.12 -20.94
N GLU A 636 10.45 -23.74 -20.69
CA GLU A 636 10.56 -25.21 -20.63
C GLU A 636 10.91 -25.79 -19.24
N GLY A 637 11.64 -25.07 -18.38
CA GLY A 637 12.15 -25.61 -17.12
C GLY A 637 11.12 -25.51 -15.98
N PRO A 638 10.49 -26.61 -15.51
CA PRO A 638 9.47 -26.53 -14.48
C PRO A 638 10.04 -26.23 -13.09
N VAL A 639 9.30 -25.40 -12.34
CA VAL A 639 9.54 -25.07 -10.94
C VAL A 639 8.29 -25.39 -10.12
N VAL A 640 8.48 -25.99 -8.95
CA VAL A 640 7.44 -26.27 -7.96
C VAL A 640 7.85 -25.65 -6.62
N VAL A 641 6.92 -24.93 -5.98
CA VAL A 641 7.10 -24.33 -4.65
C VAL A 641 6.03 -24.87 -3.71
N ARG A 642 6.45 -25.45 -2.58
CA ARG A 642 5.57 -26.07 -1.59
C ARG A 642 5.95 -25.70 -0.17
N GLY A 643 4.97 -25.60 0.72
CA GLY A 643 5.22 -25.51 2.16
C GLY A 643 4.34 -24.48 2.85
N ARG A 644 4.85 -23.93 3.97
CA ARG A 644 4.09 -23.05 4.86
C ARG A 644 4.76 -21.70 5.05
N PHE A 645 3.97 -20.63 5.18
CA PHE A 645 4.47 -19.28 5.35
C PHE A 645 3.46 -18.36 6.04
N ASN A 646 3.95 -17.27 6.64
CA ASN A 646 3.14 -16.10 6.96
C ASN A 646 4.03 -14.84 6.87
N PRO A 647 3.82 -13.97 5.86
CA PRO A 647 4.58 -12.73 5.68
C PRO A 647 3.92 -11.53 6.37
N PHE A 648 2.68 -11.67 6.87
CA PHE A 648 1.87 -10.59 7.44
C PHE A 648 1.87 -10.58 8.97
N ALA A 649 2.36 -11.65 9.61
CA ALA A 649 2.58 -11.70 11.06
C ALA A 649 3.76 -10.81 11.48
N ALA A 650 3.68 -10.25 12.69
CA ALA A 650 4.73 -9.39 13.26
C ALA A 650 6.11 -10.05 13.42
N SER A 651 6.19 -11.37 13.38
CA SER A 651 7.41 -12.15 13.15
C SER A 651 7.15 -13.02 11.92
N PRO A 652 7.76 -12.72 10.76
CA PRO A 652 7.47 -13.45 9.53
C PRO A 652 8.03 -14.88 9.60
N PHE A 653 7.28 -15.81 9.02
CA PHE A 653 7.59 -17.24 9.03
C PHE A 653 7.62 -17.80 7.60
N ALA A 654 8.57 -18.71 7.32
CA ALA A 654 8.56 -19.55 6.13
C ALA A 654 9.20 -20.92 6.41
N ASP A 655 8.71 -21.94 5.72
CA ASP A 655 9.18 -23.33 5.74
C ASP A 655 8.79 -23.93 4.39
N LEU A 656 9.61 -23.64 3.38
CA LEU A 656 9.33 -23.81 1.95
C LEU A 656 10.36 -24.74 1.30
N ALA A 657 9.87 -25.69 0.51
CA ALA A 657 10.63 -26.46 -0.46
C ALA A 657 10.42 -25.85 -1.86
N VAL A 658 11.52 -25.67 -2.59
CA VAL A 658 11.53 -25.27 -3.99
C VAL A 658 12.30 -26.33 -4.79
N GLU A 659 11.68 -26.83 -5.84
CA GLU A 659 12.25 -27.82 -6.75
C GLU A 659 12.21 -27.25 -8.18
N ALA A 660 13.36 -27.01 -8.80
CA ALA A 660 13.49 -26.57 -10.18
C ALA A 660 14.27 -27.61 -10.99
N LYS A 661 13.83 -27.91 -12.21
CA LYS A 661 14.42 -28.96 -13.07
C LYS A 661 14.75 -28.43 -14.46
N SER A 662 15.97 -28.71 -14.91
CA SER A 662 16.44 -28.40 -16.27
C SER A 662 16.21 -26.95 -16.71
N ILE A 663 16.45 -25.98 -15.82
CA ILE A 663 16.36 -24.56 -16.16
C ILE A 663 17.55 -24.20 -17.08
N ASP A 664 17.29 -23.66 -18.27
CA ASP A 664 18.36 -23.20 -19.16
C ASP A 664 19.12 -22.02 -18.53
N LEU A 665 20.45 -22.11 -18.55
CA LEU A 665 21.37 -21.08 -18.06
C LEU A 665 21.90 -20.17 -19.17
N SER A 666 21.59 -20.44 -20.44
CA SER A 666 22.07 -19.63 -21.57
C SER A 666 21.73 -18.13 -21.42
N PRO A 667 20.54 -17.70 -20.93
CA PRO A 667 20.26 -16.28 -20.74
C PRO A 667 21.08 -15.60 -19.63
N VAL A 668 21.60 -16.36 -18.65
CA VAL A 668 22.44 -15.81 -17.57
C VAL A 668 23.94 -15.77 -17.91
N SER A 669 24.30 -16.11 -19.15
CA SER A 669 25.68 -16.02 -19.68
C SER A 669 26.38 -14.67 -19.42
N PRO A 670 25.71 -13.49 -19.48
CA PRO A 670 26.35 -12.20 -19.12
C PRO A 670 26.86 -12.11 -17.67
N TYR A 671 26.21 -12.77 -16.70
CA TYR A 671 26.75 -12.85 -15.33
C TYR A 671 28.04 -13.69 -15.27
N VAL A 672 28.10 -14.77 -16.06
CA VAL A 672 29.30 -15.64 -16.16
C VAL A 672 30.44 -14.89 -16.85
N ALA A 673 30.14 -14.15 -17.92
CA ALA A 673 31.10 -13.30 -18.60
C ALA A 673 31.68 -12.23 -17.65
N LYS A 674 30.82 -11.56 -16.87
CA LYS A 674 31.26 -10.52 -15.91
C LYS A 674 32.11 -11.07 -14.77
N TYR A 675 31.67 -12.12 -14.07
CA TYR A 675 32.29 -12.57 -12.81
C TYR A 675 33.27 -13.74 -12.95
N ALA A 676 33.15 -14.57 -14.00
CA ALA A 676 34.07 -15.67 -14.28
C ALA A 676 35.03 -15.38 -15.46
N GLY A 677 34.74 -14.39 -16.30
CA GLY A 677 35.58 -14.07 -17.47
C GLY A 677 35.41 -15.02 -18.65
N TYR A 678 34.26 -15.70 -18.76
CA TYR A 678 33.93 -16.61 -19.86
C TYR A 678 32.45 -16.50 -20.23
N GLU A 679 32.13 -16.57 -21.52
CA GLU A 679 30.78 -16.89 -21.99
C GLU A 679 30.37 -18.28 -21.49
N LEU A 680 29.11 -18.46 -21.09
CA LEU A 680 28.49 -19.77 -20.98
C LEU A 680 27.94 -20.19 -22.36
N GLU A 681 28.37 -21.34 -22.86
CA GLU A 681 27.89 -21.87 -24.15
C GLU A 681 26.61 -22.69 -23.96
N ARG A 682 26.58 -23.54 -22.92
CA ARG A 682 25.42 -24.34 -22.50
C ARG A 682 25.48 -24.65 -21.01
N GLY A 683 24.32 -24.87 -20.40
CA GLY A 683 24.19 -25.49 -19.08
C GLY A 683 22.72 -25.56 -18.65
N ALA A 684 22.36 -26.65 -17.97
CA ALA A 684 21.05 -26.82 -17.35
C ALA A 684 21.17 -26.84 -15.82
N LEU A 685 20.32 -26.10 -15.12
CA LEU A 685 20.27 -26.03 -13.67
C LEU A 685 19.12 -26.88 -13.12
N PHE A 686 19.46 -27.71 -12.14
CA PHE A 686 18.53 -28.36 -11.23
C PHE A 686 18.79 -27.82 -9.82
N LEU A 687 17.73 -27.41 -9.12
CA LEU A 687 17.82 -26.78 -7.80
C LEU A 687 16.85 -27.45 -6.83
N GLU A 688 17.39 -28.01 -5.75
CA GLU A 688 16.63 -28.45 -4.58
C GLU A 688 16.93 -27.48 -3.43
N THR A 689 15.96 -26.66 -3.05
CA THR A 689 16.10 -25.64 -2.00
C THR A 689 15.10 -25.86 -0.88
N GLN A 690 15.57 -26.06 0.35
CA GLN A 690 14.75 -25.91 1.56
C GLN A 690 15.07 -24.57 2.22
N ALA A 691 14.11 -23.66 2.24
CA ALA A 691 14.24 -22.33 2.83
C ALA A 691 13.37 -22.22 4.10
N LYS A 692 14.00 -21.87 5.22
CA LYS A 692 13.34 -21.71 6.52
C LYS A 692 13.61 -20.34 7.12
N LEU A 693 12.55 -19.64 7.50
CA LEU A 693 12.58 -18.34 8.15
C LEU A 693 11.82 -18.42 9.49
N VAL A 694 12.50 -18.15 10.58
CA VAL A 694 11.95 -18.12 11.94
C VAL A 694 12.61 -16.96 12.70
N GLU A 695 11.82 -16.08 13.31
CA GLU A 695 12.33 -14.96 14.14
C GLU A 695 13.39 -14.11 13.40
N GLN A 696 13.10 -13.76 12.15
CA GLN A 696 14.00 -13.05 11.22
C GLN A 696 15.32 -13.77 10.87
N ARG A 697 15.60 -14.95 11.45
CA ARG A 697 16.72 -15.81 11.04
C ARG A 697 16.35 -16.70 9.86
N LEU A 698 17.22 -16.70 8.87
CA LEU A 698 17.09 -17.41 7.61
C LEU A 698 18.10 -18.57 7.59
N ASP A 699 17.62 -19.80 7.38
CA ASP A 699 18.40 -21.01 7.10
C ASP A 699 17.92 -21.58 5.75
N ILE A 700 18.72 -21.42 4.71
CA ILE A 700 18.47 -22.00 3.39
C ILE A 700 19.53 -23.04 3.07
N ARG A 701 19.07 -24.23 2.68
CA ARG A 701 19.91 -25.31 2.16
C ARG A 701 19.60 -25.45 0.68
N ASN A 702 20.56 -25.10 -0.17
CA ASN A 702 20.45 -25.23 -1.62
C ASN A 702 21.38 -26.35 -2.08
N LYS A 703 20.84 -27.36 -2.73
CA LYS A 703 21.58 -28.36 -3.49
C LYS A 703 21.45 -28.01 -4.96
N VAL A 704 22.53 -27.47 -5.51
CA VAL A 704 22.65 -26.99 -6.89
C VAL A 704 23.26 -28.11 -7.72
N THR A 705 22.60 -28.56 -8.77
CA THR A 705 23.18 -29.48 -9.75
C THR A 705 23.17 -28.85 -11.13
N LEU A 706 24.36 -28.71 -11.72
CA LEU A 706 24.54 -28.18 -13.08
C LEU A 706 24.84 -29.36 -14.01
N GLU A 707 24.10 -29.51 -15.10
CA GLU A 707 24.35 -30.51 -16.14
C GLU A 707 24.75 -29.83 -17.45
N GLN A 708 25.57 -30.50 -18.27
CA GLN A 708 26.08 -30.00 -19.55
C GLN A 708 26.85 -28.67 -19.48
N PHE A 709 27.22 -28.21 -18.27
CA PHE A 709 27.85 -26.91 -18.02
C PHE A 709 29.18 -26.79 -18.78
N THR A 710 29.22 -25.85 -19.74
CA THR A 710 30.30 -25.72 -20.72
C THR A 710 30.67 -24.24 -20.91
N LEU A 711 31.88 -23.88 -20.50
CA LEU A 711 32.43 -22.53 -20.68
C LEU A 711 32.96 -22.35 -22.11
N GLY A 712 32.42 -21.36 -22.81
CA GLY A 712 32.78 -20.99 -24.16
C GLY A 712 34.04 -20.12 -24.20
N ARG A 713 33.96 -18.97 -24.88
CA ARG A 713 35.11 -18.09 -25.14
C ARG A 713 35.51 -17.30 -23.88
N PRO A 714 36.81 -17.04 -23.66
CA PRO A 714 37.23 -16.08 -22.63
C PRO A 714 36.71 -14.68 -22.97
N THR A 715 36.14 -13.99 -21.99
CA THR A 715 35.59 -12.64 -22.12
C THR A 715 36.33 -11.70 -21.17
N PRO A 716 36.95 -10.60 -21.65
CA PRO A 716 37.67 -9.69 -20.77
C PRO A 716 36.69 -8.90 -19.88
N SER A 717 36.79 -9.07 -18.57
CA SER A 717 36.04 -8.32 -17.57
C SER A 717 36.96 -7.88 -16.42
N PRO A 718 36.85 -6.64 -15.91
CA PRO A 718 37.62 -6.19 -14.74
C PRO A 718 37.14 -6.85 -13.43
N ASP A 719 35.88 -7.28 -13.38
CA ASP A 719 35.24 -7.90 -12.21
C ASP A 719 35.45 -9.43 -12.14
N ALA A 720 36.12 -10.02 -13.14
CA ALA A 720 36.31 -11.46 -13.23
C ALA A 720 37.33 -12.00 -12.19
N VAL A 721 37.03 -13.16 -11.62
CA VAL A 721 37.96 -13.85 -10.71
C VAL A 721 39.27 -14.21 -11.44
N LYS A 722 40.41 -13.85 -10.85
CA LYS A 722 41.76 -14.11 -11.39
C LYS A 722 42.21 -15.57 -11.16
N LEU A 723 41.28 -16.51 -11.26
CA LEU A 723 41.46 -17.94 -10.99
C LEU A 723 41.36 -18.75 -12.29
N PRO A 724 42.03 -19.91 -12.40
CA PRO A 724 41.84 -20.85 -13.51
C PRO A 724 40.46 -21.54 -13.44
N VAL A 725 39.39 -20.79 -13.78
CA VAL A 725 38.00 -21.25 -13.65
C VAL A 725 37.75 -22.58 -14.38
N ARG A 726 38.37 -22.78 -15.56
CA ARG A 726 38.26 -24.03 -16.34
C ARG A 726 38.76 -25.26 -15.57
N LEU A 727 39.89 -25.17 -14.88
CA LEU A 727 40.40 -26.25 -14.01
C LEU A 727 39.45 -26.48 -12.82
N GLY A 728 38.94 -25.40 -12.21
CA GLY A 728 37.94 -25.49 -11.15
C GLY A 728 36.66 -26.23 -11.58
N VAL A 729 36.16 -25.94 -12.79
CA VAL A 729 35.00 -26.63 -13.39
C VAL A 729 35.32 -28.11 -13.66
N ALA A 730 36.47 -28.42 -14.28
CA ALA A 730 36.88 -29.79 -14.59
C ALA A 730 37.10 -30.67 -13.33
N LEU A 731 37.53 -30.09 -12.21
CA LEU A 731 37.64 -30.77 -10.91
C LEU A 731 36.29 -31.09 -10.26
N LEU A 732 35.28 -30.23 -10.48
CA LEU A 732 33.94 -30.37 -9.90
C LEU A 732 33.02 -31.29 -10.72
N LYS A 733 33.29 -31.46 -12.02
CA LYS A 733 32.42 -32.12 -13.00
C LYS A 733 32.61 -33.64 -13.03
N ASP A 734 31.57 -34.40 -12.65
CA ASP A 734 31.58 -35.87 -12.58
C ASP A 734 31.70 -36.54 -13.96
N ALA A 735 31.86 -37.87 -13.96
CA ALA A 735 31.95 -38.68 -15.18
C ALA A 735 30.70 -38.63 -16.09
N ASN A 736 29.57 -38.11 -15.60
CA ASN A 736 28.34 -37.89 -16.36
C ASN A 736 28.23 -36.43 -16.85
N GLY A 737 29.24 -35.59 -16.62
CA GLY A 737 29.27 -34.18 -17.02
C GLY A 737 28.54 -33.23 -16.06
N ARG A 738 28.32 -33.62 -14.81
CA ARG A 738 27.48 -32.89 -13.83
C ARG A 738 28.29 -32.33 -12.66
N ILE A 739 27.90 -31.16 -12.16
CA ILE A 739 28.52 -30.48 -11.03
C ILE A 739 27.48 -30.37 -9.91
N VAL A 740 27.73 -30.99 -8.76
CA VAL A 740 26.83 -30.93 -7.58
C VAL A 740 27.48 -30.07 -6.50
N LEU A 741 26.77 -29.07 -5.99
CA LEU A 741 27.24 -28.10 -5.01
C LEU A 741 26.18 -27.86 -3.93
N ASP A 742 26.52 -28.16 -2.68
CA ASP A 742 25.73 -27.76 -1.52
C ASP A 742 26.12 -26.33 -1.11
N VAL A 743 25.20 -25.38 -1.28
CA VAL A 743 25.39 -23.95 -1.00
C VAL A 743 24.46 -23.53 0.15
N PRO A 744 24.89 -23.68 1.42
CA PRO A 744 24.14 -23.19 2.56
C PRO A 744 24.17 -21.66 2.62
N VAL A 745 23.02 -21.05 2.88
CA VAL A 745 22.89 -19.60 3.12
C VAL A 745 22.19 -19.40 4.46
N GLN A 746 22.93 -18.87 5.43
CA GLN A 746 22.43 -18.62 6.78
C GLN A 746 22.68 -17.16 7.20
N GLY A 747 21.74 -16.55 7.89
CA GLY A 747 21.87 -15.16 8.35
C GLY A 747 20.64 -14.60 9.07
N SER A 748 20.63 -13.28 9.24
CA SER A 748 19.51 -12.53 9.84
C SER A 748 19.02 -11.47 8.87
N LEU A 749 17.71 -11.40 8.64
CA LEU A 749 17.08 -10.34 7.86
C LEU A 749 17.11 -8.97 8.57
N ALA A 750 17.49 -8.94 9.86
CA ALA A 750 17.70 -7.70 10.62
C ALA A 750 19.12 -7.13 10.49
N ASP A 751 20.06 -7.83 9.83
CA ASP A 751 21.41 -7.34 9.59
C ASP A 751 21.49 -6.61 8.23
N PRO A 752 21.72 -5.29 8.20
CA PRO A 752 21.81 -4.53 6.94
C PRO A 752 23.06 -4.85 6.10
N GLN A 753 24.03 -5.61 6.63
CA GLN A 753 25.16 -6.13 5.85
C GLN A 753 24.90 -7.51 5.22
N PHE A 754 23.81 -8.19 5.61
CA PHE A 754 23.47 -9.50 5.08
C PHE A 754 22.94 -9.41 3.64
N GLN A 755 23.75 -9.85 2.68
CA GLN A 755 23.41 -9.91 1.26
C GLN A 755 23.58 -11.33 0.75
N VAL A 756 22.47 -11.99 0.37
CA VAL A 756 22.45 -13.38 -0.09
C VAL A 756 23.46 -13.65 -1.21
N GLY A 757 23.51 -12.80 -2.23
CA GLY A 757 24.47 -12.92 -3.33
C GLY A 757 25.94 -12.85 -2.90
N ARG A 758 26.26 -12.08 -1.84
CA ARG A 758 27.62 -12.00 -1.27
C ARG A 758 28.00 -13.32 -0.58
N VAL A 759 27.07 -13.92 0.16
CA VAL A 759 27.27 -15.22 0.84
C VAL A 759 27.44 -16.34 -0.20
N VAL A 760 26.54 -16.42 -1.18
CA VAL A 760 26.63 -17.40 -2.28
C VAL A 760 27.93 -17.22 -3.07
N GLY A 761 28.28 -15.98 -3.44
CA GLY A 761 29.54 -15.67 -4.12
C GLY A 761 30.77 -16.07 -3.33
N GLN A 762 30.78 -15.88 -2.00
CA GLN A 762 31.89 -16.32 -1.13
C GLN A 762 32.00 -17.85 -1.06
N VAL A 763 30.88 -18.59 -0.99
CA VAL A 763 30.90 -20.06 -1.00
C VAL A 763 31.44 -20.58 -2.34
N LEU A 764 30.90 -20.11 -3.47
CA LEU A 764 31.32 -20.53 -4.80
C LEU A 764 32.79 -20.16 -5.09
N THR A 765 33.20 -18.92 -4.74
CA THR A 765 34.60 -18.49 -4.86
C THR A 765 35.51 -19.30 -3.95
N GLY A 766 35.07 -19.66 -2.73
CA GLY A 766 35.86 -20.50 -1.82
C GLY A 766 36.09 -21.92 -2.34
N VAL A 767 35.08 -22.51 -3.02
CA VAL A 767 35.22 -23.82 -3.68
C VAL A 767 36.17 -23.72 -4.88
N LEU A 768 35.96 -22.75 -5.78
CA LEU A 768 36.80 -22.56 -6.96
C LEU A 768 38.24 -22.13 -6.61
N ALA A 769 38.43 -21.34 -5.56
CA ALA A 769 39.76 -20.94 -5.07
C ALA A 769 40.53 -22.15 -4.53
N LYS A 770 39.89 -23.03 -3.72
CA LYS A 770 40.52 -24.29 -3.28
C LYS A 770 40.89 -25.19 -4.46
N ALA A 771 39.99 -25.31 -5.43
CA ALA A 771 40.24 -26.06 -6.66
C ALA A 771 41.41 -25.48 -7.48
N ALA A 772 41.60 -24.15 -7.46
CA ALA A 772 42.68 -23.46 -8.17
C ALA A 772 44.03 -23.49 -7.44
N THR A 773 44.06 -23.25 -6.12
CA THR A 773 45.31 -23.09 -5.36
C THR A 773 45.83 -24.39 -4.75
N SER A 774 44.97 -25.39 -4.56
CA SER A 774 45.37 -26.71 -4.05
C SER A 774 44.48 -27.82 -4.64
N PRO A 775 44.55 -28.06 -5.98
CA PRO A 775 43.70 -29.03 -6.67
C PRO A 775 43.87 -30.45 -6.13
N PHE A 776 45.08 -30.81 -5.72
CA PHE A 776 45.40 -32.11 -5.12
C PHE A 776 44.77 -32.29 -3.74
N SER A 777 44.73 -31.25 -2.90
CA SER A 777 44.04 -31.30 -1.60
C SER A 777 42.53 -31.49 -1.78
N LEU A 778 41.92 -30.84 -2.78
CA LEU A 778 40.53 -31.08 -3.14
C LEU A 778 40.30 -32.55 -3.50
N ILE A 779 41.11 -33.12 -4.41
CA ILE A 779 41.06 -34.54 -4.79
C ILE A 779 41.19 -35.44 -3.53
N GLY A 780 42.18 -35.20 -2.68
CA GLY A 780 42.39 -36.00 -1.46
C GLY A 780 41.23 -35.93 -0.47
N SER A 781 40.52 -34.79 -0.42
CA SER A 781 39.31 -34.64 0.40
C SER A 781 38.08 -35.36 -0.15
N MET A 782 37.95 -35.48 -1.49
CA MET A 782 36.81 -36.12 -2.14
C MET A 782 36.98 -37.64 -2.28
N PHE A 783 38.20 -38.10 -2.54
CA PHE A 783 38.51 -39.50 -2.86
C PHE A 783 39.17 -40.28 -1.71
N GLY A 784 39.45 -39.64 -0.57
CA GLY A 784 39.80 -40.31 0.68
C GLY A 784 41.30 -40.58 0.90
N GLY A 785 42.12 -39.52 0.92
CA GLY A 785 43.50 -39.59 1.42
C GLY A 785 44.52 -38.79 0.61
N GLY A 786 45.75 -38.69 1.14
CA GLY A 786 46.91 -38.06 0.51
C GLY A 786 46.90 -36.53 0.51
N GLY A 787 45.77 -35.87 0.30
CA GLY A 787 45.70 -34.39 0.32
C GLY A 787 46.70 -33.74 -0.64
N GLU A 788 47.50 -32.79 -0.16
CA GLU A 788 48.58 -32.19 -0.97
C GLU A 788 49.73 -33.16 -1.29
N GLU A 789 49.91 -34.26 -0.55
CA GLU A 789 50.92 -35.27 -0.86
C GLU A 789 50.63 -36.00 -2.17
N LEU A 790 49.42 -35.87 -2.73
CA LEU A 790 49.09 -36.40 -4.06
C LEU A 790 49.84 -35.67 -5.20
N GLN A 791 50.37 -34.46 -4.96
CA GLN A 791 51.12 -33.69 -5.97
C GLN A 791 52.54 -34.23 -6.24
N TYR A 792 52.99 -35.25 -5.50
CA TYR A 792 54.25 -35.95 -5.75
C TYR A 792 54.15 -37.45 -5.45
N GLN A 793 54.90 -38.27 -6.19
CA GLN A 793 55.14 -39.67 -5.84
C GLN A 793 56.61 -39.88 -5.48
N ASP A 794 56.85 -40.35 -4.26
CA ASP A 794 58.19 -40.60 -3.74
C ASP A 794 58.64 -42.04 -4.02
N PHE A 795 59.94 -42.20 -4.25
CA PHE A 795 60.66 -43.44 -4.52
C PHE A 795 61.78 -43.60 -3.48
N ALA A 796 62.33 -44.81 -3.35
CA ALA A 796 63.61 -44.97 -2.67
C ALA A 796 64.75 -44.40 -3.53
N PRO A 797 65.84 -43.87 -2.94
CA PRO A 797 67.03 -43.45 -3.67
C PRO A 797 67.56 -44.57 -4.59
N GLY A 798 67.83 -44.26 -5.85
CA GLY A 798 68.27 -45.25 -6.84
C GLY A 798 67.20 -46.25 -7.31
N GLU A 799 65.93 -46.12 -6.89
CA GLU A 799 64.84 -47.00 -7.32
C GLU A 799 63.84 -46.33 -8.28
N ALA A 800 63.41 -47.08 -9.30
CA ALA A 800 62.25 -46.77 -10.16
C ALA A 800 60.93 -47.37 -9.62
N THR A 801 60.94 -47.99 -8.44
CA THR A 801 59.80 -48.62 -7.77
C THR A 801 59.11 -47.65 -6.80
N PRO A 802 57.83 -47.28 -7.00
CA PRO A 802 57.13 -46.38 -6.08
C PRO A 802 56.97 -47.00 -4.69
N THR A 803 57.12 -46.20 -3.63
CA THR A 803 56.94 -46.68 -2.25
C THR A 803 55.49 -47.16 -1.99
N ALA A 804 55.28 -47.97 -0.96
CA ALA A 804 53.95 -48.43 -0.55
C ALA A 804 52.98 -47.27 -0.17
N ALA A 805 53.50 -46.10 0.20
CA ALA A 805 52.71 -44.88 0.39
C ALA A 805 52.33 -44.24 -0.95
N SER A 806 53.27 -44.15 -1.89
CA SER A 806 53.03 -43.68 -3.26
C SER A 806 52.01 -44.55 -4.01
N LEU A 807 52.05 -45.88 -3.85
CA LEU A 807 51.05 -46.78 -4.44
C LEU A 807 49.62 -46.48 -3.96
N LYS A 808 49.43 -46.11 -2.68
CA LYS A 808 48.11 -45.70 -2.15
C LYS A 808 47.66 -44.35 -2.74
N ARG A 809 48.57 -43.37 -2.83
CA ARG A 809 48.31 -42.06 -3.44
C ARG A 809 47.96 -42.18 -4.93
N LEU A 810 48.66 -43.05 -5.67
CA LEU A 810 48.37 -43.36 -7.07
C LEU A 810 46.99 -43.99 -7.26
N ALA A 811 46.53 -44.86 -6.35
CA ALA A 811 45.18 -45.42 -6.41
C ALA A 811 44.09 -44.34 -6.22
N VAL A 812 44.31 -43.38 -5.31
CA VAL A 812 43.42 -42.22 -5.13
C VAL A 812 43.40 -41.34 -6.38
N LEU A 813 44.56 -41.03 -6.98
CA LEU A 813 44.68 -40.28 -8.22
C LEU A 813 44.02 -40.99 -9.42
N GLN A 814 44.25 -42.29 -9.59
CA GLN A 814 43.65 -43.08 -10.67
C GLN A 814 42.12 -43.04 -10.57
N ARG A 815 41.57 -43.22 -9.35
CA ARG A 815 40.13 -43.12 -9.11
C ARG A 815 39.61 -41.72 -9.43
N ALA A 816 40.32 -40.68 -8.99
CA ALA A 816 39.93 -39.30 -9.25
C ALA A 816 39.90 -38.97 -10.74
N MET A 817 40.93 -39.37 -11.51
CA MET A 817 40.96 -39.18 -12.97
C MET A 817 39.91 -40.02 -13.71
N ALA A 818 39.53 -41.19 -13.19
CA ALA A 818 38.44 -41.99 -13.74
C ALA A 818 37.06 -41.35 -13.49
N GLU A 819 36.82 -40.82 -12.29
CA GLU A 819 35.57 -40.11 -11.94
C GLU A 819 35.53 -38.64 -12.41
N ARG A 820 36.61 -38.11 -13.00
CA ARG A 820 36.73 -36.74 -13.56
C ARG A 820 37.38 -36.79 -14.94
N PRO A 821 36.60 -36.94 -16.04
CA PRO A 821 37.14 -37.25 -17.36
C PRO A 821 37.88 -36.09 -18.03
N GLU A 822 37.58 -34.84 -17.68
CA GLU A 822 38.18 -33.65 -18.29
C GLU A 822 39.61 -33.36 -17.79
N LEU A 823 39.98 -33.85 -16.59
CA LEU A 823 41.31 -33.58 -16.00
C LEU A 823 42.45 -34.19 -16.82
N ARG A 824 43.53 -33.43 -17.00
CA ARG A 824 44.81 -33.91 -17.53
C ARG A 824 45.90 -33.79 -16.47
N LEU A 825 46.90 -34.66 -16.57
CA LEU A 825 47.97 -34.78 -15.58
C LEU A 825 49.32 -34.70 -16.29
N ARG A 826 50.14 -33.70 -15.93
CA ARG A 826 51.52 -33.56 -16.39
C ARG A 826 52.48 -34.03 -15.30
N LEU A 827 53.21 -35.10 -15.60
CA LEU A 827 54.26 -35.65 -14.76
C LEU A 827 55.57 -34.90 -15.02
N GLU A 828 56.15 -34.33 -13.97
CA GLU A 828 57.44 -33.68 -13.96
C GLU A 828 58.45 -34.63 -13.27
N PRO A 829 59.30 -35.35 -14.04
CA PRO A 829 60.34 -36.21 -13.47
C PRO A 829 61.42 -35.40 -12.75
N SER A 830 61.91 -35.90 -11.62
CA SER A 830 63.04 -35.30 -10.90
C SER A 830 63.95 -36.36 -10.25
N TYR A 831 65.16 -35.93 -9.91
CA TYR A 831 66.19 -36.72 -9.23
C TYR A 831 66.97 -35.84 -8.27
N ASP A 832 67.81 -36.46 -7.43
CA ASP A 832 68.77 -35.79 -6.55
C ASP A 832 70.19 -36.29 -6.86
N PRO A 833 71.21 -35.42 -7.04
CA PRO A 833 72.60 -35.82 -7.22
C PRO A 833 73.15 -36.79 -6.16
N GLY A 834 72.63 -36.74 -4.93
CA GLY A 834 72.97 -37.67 -3.85
C GLY A 834 72.57 -39.12 -4.15
N GLU A 835 71.61 -39.35 -5.05
CA GLU A 835 71.22 -40.70 -5.49
C GLU A 835 72.30 -41.40 -6.32
N LEU A 836 73.30 -40.68 -6.84
CA LEU A 836 74.34 -41.26 -7.72
C LEU A 836 75.09 -42.42 -7.04
N TYR A 837 75.33 -42.30 -5.74
CA TYR A 837 75.96 -43.35 -4.94
C TYR A 837 75.10 -44.60 -4.83
N GLU A 838 73.81 -44.43 -4.53
CA GLU A 838 72.85 -45.53 -4.40
C GLU A 838 72.56 -46.21 -5.75
N LEU A 839 72.51 -45.43 -6.83
CA LEU A 839 72.38 -45.97 -8.19
C LEU A 839 73.62 -46.82 -8.55
N LYS A 840 74.84 -46.33 -8.30
CA LYS A 840 76.08 -47.14 -8.47
C LYS A 840 76.07 -48.40 -7.59
N ARG A 841 75.71 -48.28 -6.30
CA ARG A 841 75.61 -49.42 -5.37
C ARG A 841 74.64 -50.48 -5.87
N ARG A 842 73.48 -50.06 -6.41
CA ARG A 842 72.49 -50.94 -7.03
C ARG A 842 72.97 -51.55 -8.35
N THR A 843 73.62 -50.79 -9.22
CA THR A 843 74.21 -51.32 -10.45
C THR A 843 75.26 -52.38 -10.16
N LEU A 844 76.05 -52.22 -9.08
CA LEU A 844 76.96 -53.28 -8.62
C LEU A 844 76.21 -54.50 -8.10
N GLU A 845 75.19 -54.32 -7.25
CA GLU A 845 74.32 -55.39 -6.75
C GLU A 845 73.69 -56.22 -7.88
N GLU A 846 73.22 -55.57 -8.95
CA GLU A 846 72.63 -56.25 -10.11
C GLU A 846 73.69 -56.97 -10.98
N GLN A 847 74.90 -56.43 -11.10
CA GLN A 847 76.03 -57.13 -11.74
C GLN A 847 76.48 -58.36 -10.91
N ILE A 848 76.56 -58.23 -9.58
CA ILE A 848 76.83 -59.35 -8.65
C ILE A 848 75.74 -60.40 -8.80
N ARG A 849 74.46 -60.02 -8.75
CA ARG A 849 73.34 -60.96 -8.89
C ARG A 849 73.34 -61.66 -10.23
N ARG A 850 73.64 -60.94 -11.31
CA ARG A 850 73.84 -61.51 -12.65
C ARG A 850 74.98 -62.51 -12.67
N ARG A 851 76.16 -62.17 -12.13
CA ARG A 851 77.32 -63.07 -12.12
C ARG A 851 77.06 -64.32 -11.28
N VAL A 852 76.41 -64.20 -10.13
CA VAL A 852 76.00 -65.34 -9.30
C VAL A 852 74.94 -66.17 -10.01
N TRP A 853 73.96 -65.55 -10.68
CA TRP A 853 72.92 -66.24 -11.43
C TRP A 853 73.47 -66.99 -12.64
N GLU A 854 74.36 -66.38 -13.41
CA GLU A 854 75.06 -67.03 -14.53
C GLU A 854 75.90 -68.21 -14.03
N LYS A 855 76.63 -68.05 -12.91
CA LYS A 855 77.40 -69.12 -12.24
C LYS A 855 76.53 -70.28 -11.73
N LEU A 856 75.37 -69.99 -11.14
CA LEU A 856 74.46 -71.00 -10.60
C LEU A 856 73.64 -71.68 -11.71
N ARG A 857 73.10 -70.92 -12.67
CA ARG A 857 72.34 -71.45 -13.81
C ARG A 857 73.20 -72.29 -14.77
N ALA A 858 74.51 -72.03 -14.84
CA ALA A 858 75.46 -72.89 -15.54
C ALA A 858 75.70 -74.24 -14.82
N ALA A 859 75.39 -74.35 -13.53
CA ALA A 859 75.46 -75.59 -12.76
C ALA A 859 74.10 -76.32 -12.65
N ASP A 860 72.99 -75.59 -12.59
CA ASP A 860 71.62 -76.11 -12.51
C ASP A 860 70.65 -75.24 -13.31
N ALA A 861 70.08 -75.81 -14.38
CA ALA A 861 69.14 -75.11 -15.26
C ALA A 861 67.78 -74.78 -14.61
N THR A 862 67.46 -75.37 -13.44
CA THR A 862 66.22 -75.10 -12.68
C THR A 862 66.32 -73.86 -11.79
N VAL A 863 67.50 -73.22 -11.71
CA VAL A 863 67.71 -71.97 -10.96
C VAL A 863 66.70 -70.89 -11.40
N PRO A 864 65.96 -70.28 -10.45
CA PRO A 864 64.89 -69.34 -10.74
C PRO A 864 65.40 -68.08 -11.48
N PRO A 865 64.52 -67.23 -12.03
CA PRO A 865 64.91 -65.98 -12.67
C PRO A 865 65.84 -65.12 -11.80
N ILE A 866 66.66 -64.29 -12.44
CA ILE A 866 67.68 -63.45 -11.77
C ILE A 866 67.06 -62.51 -10.72
N GLU A 867 65.79 -62.15 -10.91
CA GLU A 867 64.96 -61.33 -10.05
C GLU A 867 64.61 -62.02 -8.71
N GLU A 868 64.50 -63.36 -8.71
CA GLU A 868 64.06 -64.17 -7.56
C GLU A 868 65.24 -64.84 -6.83
N LEU A 869 66.47 -64.62 -7.28
CA LEU A 869 67.65 -65.32 -6.78
C LEU A 869 68.11 -64.81 -5.40
N LEU A 870 67.90 -65.63 -4.36
CA LEU A 870 68.51 -65.44 -3.05
C LEU A 870 70.02 -65.76 -3.09
N ILE A 871 70.85 -64.71 -3.07
CA ILE A 871 72.30 -64.81 -3.03
C ILE A 871 72.76 -65.19 -1.60
N SER A 872 73.45 -66.33 -1.45
CA SER A 872 74.10 -66.67 -0.18
C SER A 872 75.33 -65.80 0.08
N SER A 873 75.69 -65.59 1.35
CA SER A 873 76.84 -64.73 1.73
C SER A 873 78.16 -65.17 1.10
N SER A 874 78.38 -66.48 0.91
CA SER A 874 79.55 -67.01 0.19
C SER A 874 79.49 -66.69 -1.30
N ASN A 875 78.33 -66.87 -1.95
CA ASN A 875 78.18 -66.60 -3.38
C ASN A 875 78.32 -65.09 -3.68
N ARG A 876 77.86 -64.22 -2.77
CA ARG A 876 78.10 -62.77 -2.82
C ARG A 876 79.60 -62.47 -2.71
N ALA A 877 80.28 -63.03 -1.71
CA ALA A 877 81.70 -62.80 -1.46
C ALA A 877 82.57 -63.28 -2.64
N ASP A 878 82.28 -64.48 -3.18
CA ASP A 878 82.90 -65.03 -4.39
C ASP A 878 82.77 -64.05 -5.57
N ALA A 879 81.56 -63.56 -5.84
CA ALA A 879 81.29 -62.71 -6.99
C ALA A 879 81.92 -61.31 -6.85
N ILE A 880 81.86 -60.69 -5.67
CA ILE A 880 82.58 -59.44 -5.38
C ILE A 880 84.09 -59.65 -5.57
N THR A 881 84.65 -60.73 -5.02
CA THR A 881 86.09 -61.02 -5.13
C THR A 881 86.51 -61.28 -6.57
N GLN A 882 85.71 -62.01 -7.36
CA GLN A 882 85.96 -62.23 -8.79
C GLN A 882 85.88 -60.93 -9.60
N MET A 883 84.85 -60.11 -9.39
CA MET A 883 84.68 -58.83 -10.08
C MET A 883 85.79 -57.84 -9.69
N PHE A 884 86.28 -57.88 -8.45
CA PHE A 884 87.43 -57.11 -7.99
C PHE A 884 88.76 -57.59 -8.63
N ASP A 885 89.02 -58.90 -8.60
CA ASP A 885 90.20 -59.51 -9.26
C ASP A 885 90.24 -59.20 -10.77
N GLU A 886 89.09 -59.26 -11.45
CA GLU A 886 88.96 -58.97 -12.89
C GLU A 886 89.15 -57.48 -13.23
N ARG A 887 88.71 -56.56 -12.34
CA ARG A 887 88.72 -55.11 -12.58
C ARG A 887 90.01 -54.43 -12.13
N PHE A 888 90.66 -54.92 -11.08
CA PHE A 888 91.82 -54.28 -10.44
C PHE A 888 93.10 -55.15 -10.44
N GLY A 889 92.97 -56.48 -10.53
CA GLY A 889 94.08 -57.41 -10.42
C GLY A 889 94.60 -57.62 -8.99
N ARG A 890 95.24 -58.78 -8.76
CA ARG A 890 95.72 -59.19 -7.42
C ARG A 890 96.95 -58.37 -6.98
N PRO A 891 96.93 -57.70 -5.82
CA PRO A 891 98.10 -57.05 -5.25
C PRO A 891 99.13 -58.08 -4.72
N ARG A 892 100.39 -57.65 -4.58
CA ARG A 892 101.53 -58.51 -4.20
C ARG A 892 102.36 -57.86 -3.08
N ALA A 893 102.59 -58.58 -1.98
CA ALA A 893 103.14 -58.03 -0.74
C ALA A 893 104.67 -57.80 -0.71
N VAL A 894 105.12 -56.90 0.19
CA VAL A 894 106.53 -56.57 0.50
C VAL A 894 106.69 -56.42 2.03
N ARG A 895 107.92 -56.58 2.57
CA ARG A 895 108.25 -56.67 4.01
C ARG A 895 108.83 -55.35 4.64
N PRO A 896 108.93 -55.22 5.98
CA PRO A 896 109.17 -53.93 6.66
C PRO A 896 110.53 -53.72 7.40
N GLU A 897 110.84 -52.42 7.65
CA GLU A 897 111.54 -51.82 8.84
C GLU A 897 113.04 -52.11 9.16
N PRO A 898 113.74 -51.38 10.11
CA PRO A 898 113.29 -50.39 11.15
C PRO A 898 114.16 -49.07 11.38
N VAL A 899 113.82 -48.29 12.44
CA VAL A 899 114.68 -47.44 13.35
C VAL A 899 114.62 -45.86 13.32
N VAL A 900 113.72 -45.22 14.11
CA VAL A 900 113.94 -44.46 15.42
C VAL A 900 114.99 -43.28 15.53
N PRO A 901 114.83 -42.15 16.31
CA PRO A 901 113.65 -41.47 16.96
C PRO A 901 113.68 -39.86 16.99
N PRO A 902 113.42 -39.02 18.07
CA PRO A 902 112.66 -37.73 17.98
C PRO A 902 113.38 -36.42 18.49
N PRO A 903 112.73 -35.23 18.62
CA PRO A 903 111.92 -34.75 19.80
C PRO A 903 110.55 -34.10 19.38
N VAL A 904 109.52 -33.76 20.19
CA VAL A 904 109.25 -33.26 21.58
C VAL A 904 109.13 -31.71 21.74
N GLY A 905 107.87 -31.22 21.77
CA GLY A 905 107.38 -30.01 22.49
C GLY A 905 107.68 -28.60 21.93
N ALA A 906 107.12 -27.49 22.45
CA ALA A 906 105.85 -27.24 23.18
C ALA A 906 105.63 -25.72 23.48
N THR A 907 104.38 -25.24 23.58
CA THR A 907 103.95 -23.96 24.25
C THR A 907 104.38 -22.61 23.56
N ALA A 908 103.80 -21.41 23.79
CA ALA A 908 102.70 -20.91 24.65
C ALA A 908 102.10 -19.52 24.20
N ILE A 909 101.08 -19.02 24.93
CA ILE A 909 100.70 -17.58 25.19
C ILE A 909 99.95 -16.77 24.08
N SER A 910 98.60 -16.77 24.13
CA SER A 910 97.66 -15.74 24.71
C SER A 910 98.09 -14.24 24.86
N PRO A 911 97.24 -13.29 25.31
CA PRO A 911 95.77 -13.02 25.24
C PRO A 911 95.54 -11.57 24.63
N PRO A 912 94.56 -10.68 24.95
CA PRO A 912 93.38 -10.76 25.83
C PRO A 912 92.04 -10.09 25.41
N GLU A 913 90.97 -10.55 26.09
CA GLU A 913 89.83 -9.79 26.64
C GLU A 913 88.88 -8.97 25.74
N ALA A 914 87.78 -8.53 26.37
CA ALA A 914 86.59 -7.95 25.73
C ALA A 914 86.15 -6.67 26.43
N SER A 915 85.39 -5.81 25.73
CA SER A 915 84.50 -4.87 26.40
C SER A 915 83.25 -4.51 25.58
N ALA A 916 82.17 -4.34 26.35
CA ALA A 916 80.85 -3.80 26.13
C ALA A 916 80.44 -3.00 24.86
N ALA A 917 79.12 -3.05 24.64
CA ALA A 917 78.22 -1.93 24.28
C ALA A 917 77.99 -1.53 22.80
N ALA A 918 76.81 -1.95 22.34
CA ALA A 918 75.71 -1.06 21.89
C ALA A 918 75.74 -0.32 20.53
N ALA A 919 74.64 -0.56 19.79
CA ALA A 919 73.80 0.43 19.09
C ALA A 919 74.17 0.95 17.67
N ARG A 920 73.36 0.44 16.72
CA ARG A 920 72.67 1.16 15.62
C ARG A 920 73.41 1.54 14.32
N THR A 921 72.62 1.41 13.24
CA THR A 921 72.60 2.15 11.96
C THR A 921 73.73 1.93 10.92
N ALA A 922 73.28 1.78 9.67
CA ALA A 922 74.01 1.92 8.40
C ALA A 922 74.08 3.43 7.99
N PRO A 923 74.48 3.90 6.77
CA PRO A 923 74.73 3.17 5.50
C PRO A 923 75.88 3.69 4.55
N VAL A 924 76.07 3.02 3.40
CA VAL A 924 76.77 3.41 2.12
C VAL A 924 78.27 3.83 2.19
N VAL A 925 79.05 3.99 1.10
CA VAL A 925 78.83 3.87 -0.38
C VAL A 925 79.77 2.78 -1.00
N ASP A 926 80.50 2.80 -2.14
CA ASP A 926 80.89 3.70 -3.27
C ASP A 926 81.14 2.79 -4.53
N GLU A 927 80.68 3.09 -5.76
CA GLU A 927 81.35 3.75 -6.93
C GLU A 927 82.40 2.89 -7.72
N PRO A 928 82.70 3.12 -9.04
CA PRO A 928 82.55 4.39 -9.78
C PRO A 928 81.78 4.42 -11.13
N ALA A 929 81.50 5.65 -11.59
CA ALA A 929 80.89 6.08 -12.87
C ALA A 929 81.92 6.12 -14.07
N PRO A 930 81.79 6.90 -15.21
CA PRO A 930 80.79 7.91 -15.63
C PRO A 930 80.35 7.94 -17.14
N ALA A 931 79.30 8.74 -17.46
CA ALA A 931 79.12 9.55 -18.69
C ALA A 931 77.87 10.47 -18.62
N GLU A 932 77.80 11.51 -19.47
CA GLU A 932 76.88 12.69 -19.45
C GLU A 932 76.35 12.99 -20.91
N PRO A 933 75.63 14.10 -21.30
CA PRO A 933 74.96 15.21 -20.56
C PRO A 933 73.60 15.76 -21.16
N VAL A 934 73.12 16.91 -20.62
CA VAL A 934 72.29 18.02 -21.22
C VAL A 934 70.74 18.04 -21.11
N ALA A 935 70.22 19.01 -20.30
CA ALA A 935 69.11 20.00 -20.42
C ALA A 935 67.76 19.69 -21.16
N ASP A 936 66.65 20.44 -21.02
CA ASP A 936 66.32 21.74 -20.37
C ASP A 936 64.80 21.87 -20.05
N GLY A 937 64.34 22.90 -19.30
CA GLY A 937 62.95 23.41 -19.34
C GLY A 937 62.11 23.47 -18.04
N THR A 938 61.79 24.69 -17.60
CA THR A 938 60.87 25.07 -16.47
C THR A 938 59.55 25.70 -17.01
N PRO A 939 58.61 26.34 -16.25
CA PRO A 939 58.30 26.37 -14.80
C PRO A 939 56.78 26.21 -14.45
N ALA A 940 56.40 26.24 -13.15
CA ALA A 940 55.53 27.29 -12.54
C ALA A 940 54.77 26.87 -11.24
N PHE A 941 55.01 27.63 -10.15
CA PHE A 941 54.20 27.80 -8.93
C PHE A 941 53.43 29.17 -9.05
N PRO A 942 52.58 29.71 -8.11
CA PRO A 942 52.63 29.62 -6.63
C PRO A 942 51.25 29.52 -5.86
N GLU A 943 51.20 28.96 -4.64
CA GLU A 943 51.00 29.62 -3.31
C GLU A 943 49.54 30.09 -2.96
N THR A 944 49.11 30.49 -1.75
CA THR A 944 49.83 30.93 -0.51
C THR A 944 49.00 30.75 0.79
N GLN A 945 49.69 30.44 1.92
CA GLN A 945 49.44 30.84 3.35
C GLN A 945 48.09 30.54 4.10
N ALA A 946 48.00 30.63 5.45
CA ALA A 946 48.86 30.13 6.56
C ALA A 946 48.30 30.48 7.99
N ALA A 947 48.34 29.50 8.93
CA ALA A 947 48.54 29.63 10.41
C ALA A 947 47.60 30.55 11.26
N PRO A 948 47.76 30.67 12.61
CA PRO A 948 48.44 29.83 13.64
C PRO A 948 47.42 28.99 14.48
N ALA A 949 47.75 28.02 15.35
CA ALA A 949 48.55 28.00 16.62
C ALA A 949 47.97 28.91 17.75
N GLU A 950 47.98 28.58 19.05
CA GLU A 950 48.77 27.57 19.79
C GLU A 950 48.08 27.06 21.11
N ALA A 951 48.86 26.39 21.97
CA ALA A 951 48.57 25.63 23.21
C ALA A 951 48.00 26.46 24.43
N GLN A 952 47.77 25.97 25.67
CA GLN A 952 48.22 24.76 26.40
C GLN A 952 47.42 24.47 27.73
N ARG A 953 47.21 23.19 28.07
CA ARG A 953 47.17 22.50 29.42
C ARG A 953 46.31 22.92 30.65
N GLU A 954 46.14 21.89 31.51
CA GLU A 954 46.03 21.83 33.00
C GLU A 954 44.70 22.05 33.78
N GLN A 955 43.98 20.94 33.97
CA GLN A 955 43.72 20.21 35.24
C GLN A 955 43.15 20.87 36.54
N HIS A 956 42.36 20.05 37.25
CA HIS A 956 41.97 20.05 38.69
C HIS A 956 40.63 20.69 39.21
N GLU A 957 39.96 19.85 40.02
CA GLU A 957 39.02 20.11 41.14
C GLU A 957 37.52 20.46 41.00
N LYS A 958 36.81 20.11 42.08
CA LYS A 958 35.36 20.13 42.43
C LYS A 958 35.27 20.85 43.81
N PRO A 959 34.14 21.40 44.33
CA PRO A 959 32.84 20.68 44.53
C PRO A 959 31.52 21.51 44.68
N GLY A 960 30.41 20.80 44.96
CA GLY A 960 29.06 21.31 45.31
C GLY A 960 27.97 20.35 44.75
N LEU A 961 27.04 19.66 45.45
CA LEU A 961 26.22 19.91 46.66
C LEU A 961 25.33 21.16 46.50
N ILE A 962 23.99 21.12 46.55
CA ILE A 962 23.02 20.41 47.43
C ILE A 962 21.90 19.70 46.60
N ARG A 963 21.23 18.56 46.90
CA ARG A 963 21.05 17.62 48.06
C ARG A 963 19.71 17.72 48.84
N ARG A 964 18.75 16.80 48.58
CA ARG A 964 17.52 16.35 49.35
C ARG A 964 16.33 16.07 48.39
N ALA A 965 15.41 15.13 48.62
CA ALA A 965 15.37 14.02 49.59
C ALA A 965 14.44 12.87 49.10
N TRP A 966 14.66 11.66 49.63
CA TRP A 966 13.78 10.48 49.50
C TRP A 966 12.91 10.30 50.76
N ASN A 967 11.80 9.57 50.63
CA ASN A 967 11.23 8.64 51.64
C ASN A 967 9.96 7.95 51.07
N MET A 968 9.60 6.70 51.40
CA MET A 968 10.29 5.62 52.12
C MET A 968 9.60 4.25 51.85
N ALA A 969 9.96 3.21 52.62
CA ALA A 969 9.23 1.94 52.85
C ALA A 969 9.57 0.71 51.97
N THR A 970 10.81 0.24 52.06
CA THR A 970 11.10 -1.22 52.05
C THR A 970 10.87 -1.80 53.45
N LEU A 971 10.41 -3.06 53.54
CA LEU A 971 10.79 -3.97 54.63
C LEU A 971 10.58 -5.45 54.25
N LYS A 972 11.22 -6.36 54.98
CA LYS A 972 11.37 -7.79 54.65
C LYS A 972 11.16 -8.65 55.91
N GLY A 973 10.15 -9.51 55.91
CA GLY A 973 9.94 -10.63 56.85
C GLY A 973 9.87 -11.95 56.05
N LEU A 974 10.38 -13.09 56.52
CA LEU A 974 9.94 -13.89 57.67
C LEU A 974 8.46 -14.31 57.60
N ARG A 975 8.07 -15.56 57.90
CA ARG A 975 8.80 -16.83 58.16
C ARG A 975 7.76 -17.97 58.17
N ASP A 976 8.17 -19.20 57.85
CA ASP A 976 7.53 -20.52 58.05
C ASP A 976 6.12 -20.61 58.68
N ARG A 977 5.24 -21.44 58.08
CA ARG A 977 4.33 -22.46 58.67
C ARG A 977 3.09 -22.71 57.77
N TRP A 978 2.52 -23.92 57.65
CA TRP A 978 2.97 -25.29 57.99
C TRP A 978 2.13 -26.35 57.22
N TRP A 979 2.74 -27.53 57.02
CA TRP A 979 2.25 -28.91 57.26
C TRP A 979 0.76 -29.20 57.57
N GLY A 980 0.21 -30.37 57.21
CA GLY A 980 0.80 -31.52 56.50
C GLY A 980 -0.11 -32.79 56.48
N GLU A 981 0.44 -33.91 55.97
CA GLU A 981 0.15 -35.34 56.28
C GLU A 981 -1.29 -35.92 56.09
N ASP A 982 -1.51 -37.14 55.57
CA ASP A 982 -0.69 -38.07 54.74
C ASP A 982 -1.69 -38.94 53.87
N GLU A 983 -1.58 -40.21 53.45
CA GLU A 983 -0.66 -41.36 53.69
C GLU A 983 -0.70 -42.39 52.51
N LYS A 984 0.45 -43.02 52.18
CA LYS A 984 0.61 -44.23 51.31
C LYS A 984 0.23 -44.08 49.80
N PRO A 985 0.65 -44.99 48.86
CA PRO A 985 1.14 -46.37 49.02
C PRO A 985 2.47 -46.71 48.29
N VAL A 986 2.81 -48.02 48.21
CA VAL A 986 4.10 -48.64 47.86
C VAL A 986 3.83 -50.07 47.29
N PRO A 987 4.61 -50.72 46.37
CA PRO A 987 5.66 -50.26 45.43
C PRO A 987 5.50 -50.75 43.94
N VAL A 988 6.44 -50.36 43.07
CA VAL A 988 7.31 -51.22 42.18
C VAL A 988 7.59 -50.61 40.78
N ALA A 989 8.78 -50.02 40.62
CA ALA A 989 9.70 -50.09 39.45
C ALA A 989 10.97 -49.25 39.77
N ARG A 990 12.13 -49.50 39.13
CA ARG A 990 13.44 -48.90 39.54
C ARG A 990 14.27 -48.26 38.41
N ARG A 991 14.82 -47.06 38.69
CA ARG A 991 16.14 -46.49 38.27
C ARG A 991 16.23 -45.01 38.75
N PRO A 992 17.39 -44.31 38.71
CA PRO A 992 18.82 -44.72 38.63
C PRO A 992 19.69 -44.05 39.74
N GLU A 993 21.04 -44.19 39.71
CA GLU A 993 21.96 -43.35 40.52
C GLU A 993 23.43 -43.27 39.93
N PRO A 994 24.21 -42.17 40.13
CA PRO A 994 25.62 -41.96 39.71
C PRO A 994 26.56 -41.59 40.91
N PRO A 995 27.74 -40.89 40.84
CA PRO A 995 28.85 -40.72 39.84
C PRO A 995 30.17 -41.35 40.43
N PRO A 996 31.39 -40.75 40.63
CA PRO A 996 32.20 -39.67 40.01
C PRO A 996 33.71 -40.08 39.71
N ALA A 997 34.66 -39.12 39.72
CA ALA A 997 36.15 -39.24 39.62
C ALA A 997 36.82 -38.06 40.41
N PRO A 998 38.16 -37.72 40.39
CA PRO A 998 39.40 -38.34 39.84
C PRO A 998 40.65 -38.30 40.82
N VAL A 999 41.93 -38.34 40.31
CA VAL A 999 43.23 -37.77 40.85
C VAL A 999 44.42 -38.70 41.33
N VAL A 1000 45.44 -38.88 40.44
CA VAL A 1000 46.94 -38.70 40.58
C VAL A 1000 47.92 -39.66 41.37
N GLN A 1001 49.18 -39.77 40.84
CA GLN A 1001 50.50 -40.19 41.43
C GLN A 1001 50.93 -41.71 41.42
N PRO A 1002 52.22 -42.10 41.64
CA PRO A 1002 53.40 -42.01 40.73
C PRO A 1002 54.13 -43.40 40.53
N PRO A 1003 55.48 -43.53 40.61
CA PRO A 1003 56.52 -43.42 39.56
C PRO A 1003 57.03 -44.77 38.97
N GLN A 1004 58.27 -44.80 38.42
CA GLN A 1004 58.96 -45.93 37.76
C GLN A 1004 59.19 -47.17 38.66
N PRO A 1005 59.66 -48.29 38.06
CA PRO A 1005 61.00 -48.76 38.44
C PRO A 1005 61.98 -48.94 37.26
N GLN A 1006 63.23 -48.54 37.50
CA GLN A 1006 64.41 -48.90 36.69
C GLN A 1006 65.26 -49.96 37.42
N VAL A 1007 65.95 -50.79 36.63
CA VAL A 1007 67.24 -51.47 36.95
C VAL A 1007 67.27 -52.70 37.90
N ALA A 1008 68.08 -53.69 37.48
CA ALA A 1008 68.69 -54.83 38.21
C ALA A 1008 67.79 -55.95 38.77
N GLN A 1009 68.03 -57.22 38.43
CA GLN A 1009 69.24 -57.96 38.87
C GLN A 1009 69.89 -58.86 37.79
N THR A 1010 71.20 -58.77 37.47
CA THR A 1010 72.48 -59.21 38.12
C THR A 1010 72.99 -60.61 37.63
N PRO A 1011 74.21 -61.10 37.94
CA PRO A 1011 75.15 -61.62 36.92
C PRO A 1011 75.28 -63.17 36.91
N PRO A 1012 76.13 -63.78 36.06
CA PRO A 1012 77.50 -64.13 36.48
C PRO A 1012 78.53 -64.06 35.29
N PRO A 1013 79.67 -64.80 35.27
CA PRO A 1013 80.93 -64.30 35.83
C PRO A 1013 82.13 -64.37 34.86
N ALA A 1014 83.29 -63.88 35.32
CA ALA A 1014 84.61 -64.27 34.84
C ALA A 1014 85.58 -64.31 36.05
N PRO A 1015 86.73 -65.05 35.99
CA PRO A 1015 87.20 -65.97 34.95
C PRO A 1015 87.46 -67.41 35.48
N VAL A 1016 87.98 -68.33 34.64
CA VAL A 1016 89.21 -69.16 34.87
C VAL A 1016 89.29 -70.38 33.91
N GLN A 1017 90.29 -70.33 33.02
CA GLN A 1017 91.01 -71.44 32.35
C GLN A 1017 90.34 -72.35 31.29
N ALA A 1018 91.21 -72.99 30.50
CA ALA A 1018 91.00 -73.73 29.23
C ALA A 1018 91.71 -75.13 29.36
N PRO A 1019 92.10 -75.93 28.32
CA PRO A 1019 92.12 -75.79 26.84
C PRO A 1019 91.50 -77.06 26.14
N PRO A 1020 91.77 -77.47 24.86
CA PRO A 1020 92.54 -76.87 23.77
C PRO A 1020 91.84 -76.77 22.39
N ALA A 1021 92.60 -76.30 21.39
CA ALA A 1021 92.15 -75.78 20.10
C ALA A 1021 92.04 -76.78 18.93
N ALA A 1022 91.36 -76.33 17.85
CA ALA A 1022 91.59 -76.69 16.45
C ALA A 1022 91.42 -75.41 15.56
N PRO A 1023 92.02 -75.31 14.36
CA PRO A 1023 92.40 -74.00 13.77
C PRO A 1023 91.39 -73.35 12.81
N SER A 1024 91.56 -72.02 12.63
CA SER A 1024 90.90 -71.18 11.62
C SER A 1024 91.67 -71.16 10.28
N PRO A 1025 90.98 -71.01 9.12
CA PRO A 1025 91.62 -70.60 7.87
C PRO A 1025 92.03 -69.11 7.90
N ALA A 1026 92.83 -68.70 6.91
CA ALA A 1026 93.53 -67.41 6.82
C ALA A 1026 92.63 -66.24 6.34
N PRO A 1027 93.01 -64.97 6.61
CA PRO A 1027 92.29 -63.79 6.12
C PRO A 1027 92.48 -63.54 4.61
N LEU A 1028 91.57 -62.76 4.04
CA LEU A 1028 91.73 -62.09 2.75
C LEU A 1028 92.23 -60.67 3.00
N ASP A 1029 93.31 -60.25 2.32
CA ASP A 1029 94.08 -59.02 2.64
C ASP A 1029 93.40 -57.68 2.26
N VAL A 1030 92.13 -57.71 1.82
CA VAL A 1030 91.24 -56.52 1.73
C VAL A 1030 89.88 -56.93 2.28
N PRO A 1031 89.26 -56.17 3.21
CA PRO A 1031 87.94 -56.50 3.71
C PRO A 1031 86.90 -56.38 2.58
N LEU A 1032 85.94 -57.30 2.55
CA LEU A 1032 84.97 -57.44 1.44
C LEU A 1032 84.22 -56.12 1.13
N SER A 1033 83.89 -55.35 2.17
CA SER A 1033 83.23 -54.05 2.04
C SER A 1033 84.09 -52.99 1.35
N GLU A 1034 85.43 -53.06 1.42
CA GLU A 1034 86.32 -52.14 0.69
C GLU A 1034 86.50 -52.56 -0.77
N MET A 1035 86.50 -53.87 -1.07
CA MET A 1035 86.41 -54.35 -2.45
C MET A 1035 85.12 -53.88 -3.12
N GLU A 1036 83.99 -54.01 -2.41
CA GLU A 1036 82.66 -53.56 -2.84
C GLU A 1036 82.65 -52.03 -3.05
N GLN A 1037 83.21 -51.24 -2.13
CA GLN A 1037 83.31 -49.78 -2.26
C GLN A 1037 84.11 -49.36 -3.51
N ARG A 1038 85.31 -49.92 -3.72
CA ARG A 1038 86.17 -49.58 -4.88
C ARG A 1038 85.52 -49.98 -6.20
N LEU A 1039 84.74 -51.07 -6.23
CA LEU A 1039 83.94 -51.45 -7.40
C LEU A 1039 82.87 -50.39 -7.71
N ILE A 1040 82.11 -49.92 -6.70
CA ILE A 1040 81.11 -48.83 -6.84
C ILE A 1040 81.73 -47.58 -7.46
N ASP A 1041 82.91 -47.16 -6.97
CA ASP A 1041 83.59 -45.95 -7.47
C ASP A 1041 83.89 -46.03 -8.98
N THR A 1042 84.29 -47.22 -9.48
CA THR A 1042 84.67 -47.43 -10.89
C THR A 1042 83.53 -47.76 -11.86
N LEU A 1043 82.27 -47.67 -11.42
CA LEU A 1043 81.11 -47.80 -12.31
C LEU A 1043 80.89 -46.52 -13.13
N ASP A 1044 80.70 -46.70 -14.45
CA ASP A 1044 80.36 -45.63 -15.39
C ASP A 1044 78.85 -45.33 -15.30
N VAL A 1045 78.49 -44.54 -14.29
CA VAL A 1045 77.13 -44.07 -13.99
C VAL A 1045 77.27 -42.59 -13.62
N GLY A 1046 76.48 -41.74 -14.27
CA GLY A 1046 76.56 -40.28 -14.15
C GLY A 1046 75.22 -39.58 -14.31
N ALA A 1047 75.25 -38.29 -14.66
CA ALA A 1047 74.07 -37.45 -14.74
C ALA A 1047 73.00 -37.97 -15.74
N LYS A 1048 73.43 -38.58 -16.86
CA LYS A 1048 72.50 -39.16 -17.85
C LYS A 1048 71.67 -40.30 -17.28
N ASP A 1049 72.23 -41.08 -16.37
CA ASP A 1049 71.59 -42.26 -15.79
C ASP A 1049 70.62 -41.85 -14.68
N LEU A 1050 70.91 -40.75 -13.97
CA LEU A 1050 69.94 -40.06 -13.10
C LEU A 1050 68.77 -39.48 -13.90
N THR A 1051 69.02 -38.88 -15.07
CA THR A 1051 67.97 -38.43 -15.99
C THR A 1051 67.10 -39.61 -16.46
N GLN A 1052 67.71 -40.72 -16.89
CA GLN A 1052 66.98 -41.93 -17.29
C GLN A 1052 66.19 -42.55 -16.12
N LEU A 1053 66.74 -42.55 -14.90
CA LEU A 1053 66.04 -43.00 -13.70
C LEU A 1053 64.79 -42.14 -13.44
N ALA A 1054 64.90 -40.82 -13.58
CA ALA A 1054 63.77 -39.90 -13.41
C ALA A 1054 62.69 -40.08 -14.50
N GLU A 1055 63.08 -40.26 -15.76
CA GLU A 1055 62.16 -40.57 -16.86
C GLU A 1055 61.48 -41.94 -16.66
N ALA A 1056 62.22 -42.96 -16.24
CA ALA A 1056 61.69 -44.30 -15.93
C ALA A 1056 60.71 -44.27 -14.74
N ARG A 1057 60.97 -43.45 -13.71
CA ARG A 1057 60.02 -43.19 -12.61
C ARG A 1057 58.71 -42.58 -13.13
N ALA A 1058 58.78 -41.62 -14.05
CA ALA A 1058 57.59 -40.97 -14.62
C ALA A 1058 56.80 -41.91 -15.55
N GLU A 1059 57.47 -42.68 -16.42
CA GLU A 1059 56.79 -43.71 -17.21
C GLU A 1059 56.17 -44.80 -16.33
N ARG A 1060 56.83 -45.20 -15.23
CA ARG A 1060 56.24 -46.15 -14.27
C ARG A 1060 55.01 -45.60 -13.55
N VAL A 1061 54.99 -44.30 -13.23
CA VAL A 1061 53.78 -43.63 -12.70
C VAL A 1061 52.66 -43.60 -13.75
N LYS A 1062 52.98 -43.25 -15.00
CA LYS A 1062 52.05 -43.21 -16.12
C LYS A 1062 51.45 -44.59 -16.43
N GLU A 1063 52.27 -45.64 -16.45
CA GLU A 1063 51.83 -47.03 -16.58
C GLU A 1063 50.87 -47.40 -15.44
N LEU A 1064 51.21 -47.12 -14.18
CA LEU A 1064 50.37 -47.46 -13.03
C LEU A 1064 49.02 -46.70 -13.01
N LEU A 1065 48.99 -45.45 -13.46
CA LEU A 1065 47.74 -44.67 -13.59
C LEU A 1065 46.86 -45.17 -14.75
N THR A 1066 47.45 -45.58 -15.87
CA THR A 1066 46.73 -46.05 -17.08
C THR A 1066 46.37 -47.55 -17.04
N LYS A 1067 46.98 -48.31 -16.13
CA LYS A 1067 46.70 -49.72 -15.88
C LYS A 1067 45.20 -49.96 -15.63
N GLU A 1068 44.70 -51.12 -16.04
CA GLU A 1068 43.28 -51.49 -16.00
C GLU A 1068 42.37 -50.61 -16.88
N GLY A 1069 42.92 -49.70 -17.70
CA GLY A 1069 42.17 -48.93 -18.70
C GLY A 1069 41.26 -47.82 -18.15
N ARG A 1070 41.31 -47.55 -16.83
CA ARG A 1070 40.43 -46.53 -16.18
C ARG A 1070 40.81 -45.08 -16.51
N VAL A 1071 42.03 -44.84 -17.00
CA VAL A 1071 42.52 -43.52 -17.40
C VAL A 1071 43.18 -43.67 -18.77
N ALA A 1072 42.77 -42.84 -19.73
CA ALA A 1072 43.29 -42.89 -21.09
C ALA A 1072 44.74 -42.36 -21.17
N PRO A 1073 45.67 -43.00 -21.92
CA PRO A 1073 47.09 -42.64 -21.89
C PRO A 1073 47.45 -41.23 -22.38
N ASP A 1074 46.62 -40.62 -23.21
CA ASP A 1074 46.78 -39.24 -23.70
C ASP A 1074 46.55 -38.18 -22.61
N ARG A 1075 45.80 -38.54 -21.55
CA ARG A 1075 45.52 -37.69 -20.40
C ARG A 1075 46.67 -37.61 -19.39
N VAL A 1076 47.69 -38.47 -19.51
CA VAL A 1076 48.88 -38.49 -18.64
C VAL A 1076 50.12 -38.22 -19.48
N GLN A 1077 50.62 -36.99 -19.44
CA GLN A 1077 51.75 -36.53 -20.24
C GLN A 1077 53.00 -36.41 -19.37
N ILE A 1078 54.16 -36.76 -19.92
CA ILE A 1078 55.45 -36.55 -19.23
C ILE A 1078 56.11 -35.29 -19.78
N ALA A 1079 56.49 -34.39 -18.89
CA ALA A 1079 57.26 -33.20 -19.22
C ALA A 1079 58.70 -33.59 -19.59
N LYS A 1080 59.22 -33.00 -20.67
CA LYS A 1080 60.66 -33.09 -20.96
C LYS A 1080 61.46 -32.37 -19.90
N ILE A 1081 62.50 -33.03 -19.39
CA ILE A 1081 63.48 -32.41 -18.50
C ILE A 1081 64.14 -31.23 -19.23
N LYS A 1082 64.26 -30.10 -18.53
CA LYS A 1082 64.99 -28.90 -18.93
C LYS A 1082 66.02 -28.58 -17.84
N ASP A 1083 67.10 -27.93 -18.24
CA ASP A 1083 68.35 -27.81 -17.50
C ASP A 1083 68.19 -27.29 -16.05
N ASP A 1084 68.97 -27.89 -15.15
CA ASP A 1084 69.16 -27.63 -13.71
C ASP A 1084 67.94 -27.57 -12.77
N ALA A 1085 66.74 -27.19 -13.23
CA ALA A 1085 65.58 -26.99 -12.37
C ALA A 1085 65.00 -28.28 -11.76
N SER A 1086 65.23 -29.44 -12.39
CA SER A 1086 64.78 -30.76 -11.90
C SER A 1086 65.72 -31.40 -10.87
N VAL A 1087 66.89 -30.80 -10.61
CA VAL A 1087 68.01 -31.41 -9.88
C VAL A 1087 67.87 -31.30 -8.35
N ALA A 1088 66.93 -30.48 -7.86
CA ALA A 1088 66.82 -30.11 -6.43
C ALA A 1088 65.56 -30.63 -5.72
N LYS A 1089 64.80 -31.57 -6.32
CA LYS A 1089 63.49 -32.00 -5.78
C LYS A 1089 63.51 -33.32 -5.00
N GLY A 1090 64.58 -34.12 -5.04
CA GLY A 1090 64.62 -35.43 -4.37
C GLY A 1090 64.19 -36.60 -5.27
N PRO A 1091 64.17 -37.84 -4.74
CA PRO A 1091 63.77 -39.05 -5.47
C PRO A 1091 62.26 -39.12 -5.70
N ARG A 1092 61.70 -38.20 -6.49
CA ARG A 1092 60.25 -38.09 -6.72
C ARG A 1092 59.86 -37.72 -8.15
N VAL A 1093 58.61 -37.96 -8.49
CA VAL A 1093 57.92 -37.40 -9.65
C VAL A 1093 56.90 -36.39 -9.13
N THR A 1094 57.00 -35.13 -9.54
CA THR A 1094 55.98 -34.10 -9.25
C THR A 1094 54.85 -34.21 -10.28
N LEU A 1095 53.62 -33.85 -9.90
CA LEU A 1095 52.44 -33.94 -10.74
C LEU A 1095 51.76 -32.58 -10.78
N HIS A 1096 51.38 -32.14 -11.97
CA HIS A 1096 50.61 -30.94 -12.21
C HIS A 1096 49.29 -31.31 -12.89
N LEU A 1097 48.23 -30.55 -12.62
CA LEU A 1097 46.92 -30.72 -13.27
C LEU A 1097 46.69 -29.59 -14.29
N ASP A 1098 46.16 -29.95 -15.45
CA ASP A 1098 45.79 -29.06 -16.56
C ASP A 1098 44.32 -29.23 -16.95
#